data_AF-A0A7V9S8A2-F1
#
_entry.id   AF-A0A7V9S8A2-F1
#
_cell.length_a   1.000
_cell.length_b   1.000
_cell.length_c   1.000
_cell.angle_alpha   90.00
_cell.angle_beta   90.00
_cell.angle_gamma   90.00
#
_symmetry.space_group_name_H-M   'P 1'
#
loop_
_entity.id
_entity.type
_entity.pdbx_description
1 polymer ?
#
loop_
_entity_poly.entity_id
_entity_poly.type
_entity_poly.pdbx_seq_one_letter_code
_entity_poly.pdbx_strand_id
1 'polypeptide(L)'
;MVNPGATLNDDAIIGDTSFGTFTNNSNHNVTGNLVLGNQSGGNGTYFLGGNSTITNIDFKPGGNGTNGTMVDPNNPDGPQIPRPNFNGALIVGNGGIGSFNQGTSDSDSGNQVNVAGDLAIGHLASGQGSYVLNSGTLTVGGQLSVGGQSTADNIFHQVSGSVILTGSAAALGEDHQPLHPDYVGVADGVFSGKLAIGGGIDNGGNDGGSGTYYLDGGTIDTTANGIEIGASGTGVMNQSGGSVNTTYLTEGFAGNGTYNLSGGTINAYSSAVGYAGTGAFNQSGGAYTIGLNEDGSLRDTTGGAALTIGAHCCDNALGSGIYTMTGGELHTGNMVVGDGEQGTFIQTTPAAALDPLVEVTGNLIVGGAQNGSVGSYSITGNDSFLNVKFAPGGNGNDGTNGTYDDGTPAHNQISRPNPNGALIIAQGLADGSATVSGTFTQDVDSHVNVAGDVVVGQHRNATGSYTLDSGDLTIGGKLLVGNSGVGTFDQSGGAVNVTGTAYGNPDYSAIGNASINGQYDGAGIAFIGGSWGSDSGTGTYTMSGGTLDAGGIEVGFTATGEMDQSGGVVTTQFLAMGGCGGCAGRNSVGIYRLSGNGELNVTFSGEQVGQFGHGEFYQTGGTNNVTGGLNIGDAPSLYTDHNGFRYGEPG
;
A
#
# COMPACT_ATOMS: atom_id res chain seq x y z
N MET A 1 -11.54 -14.61 48.87
CA MET A 1 -11.41 -15.98 48.34
C MET A 1 -12.73 -16.36 47.71
N VAL A 2 -12.81 -16.39 46.39
CA VAL A 2 -13.96 -16.94 45.66
C VAL A 2 -13.69 -18.43 45.42
N ASN A 3 -14.63 -19.31 45.76
CA ASN A 3 -14.47 -20.75 45.57
C ASN A 3 -14.45 -21.10 44.07
N PRO A 4 -13.71 -22.14 43.65
CA PRO A 4 -13.78 -22.65 42.28
C PRO A 4 -15.23 -23.01 41.91
N GLY A 5 -15.77 -22.44 40.82
CA GLY A 5 -17.15 -22.66 40.37
C GLY A 5 -18.19 -21.65 40.89
N ALA A 6 -17.80 -20.59 41.62
CA ALA A 6 -18.74 -19.58 42.09
C ALA A 6 -18.97 -18.46 41.07
N THR A 7 -20.22 -18.04 40.93
CA THR A 7 -20.61 -16.80 40.23
C THR A 7 -20.48 -15.62 41.19
N LEU A 8 -19.70 -14.61 40.79
CA LEU A 8 -19.65 -13.31 41.43
C LEU A 8 -20.65 -12.39 40.74
N ASN A 9 -21.71 -12.00 41.44
CA ASN A 9 -22.77 -11.13 40.90
C ASN A 9 -22.38 -9.63 40.91
N ASP A 10 -21.09 -9.30 40.92
CA ASP A 10 -20.56 -7.95 41.05
C ASP A 10 -19.12 -7.87 40.51
N ASP A 11 -18.50 -6.68 40.59
CA ASP A 11 -17.10 -6.47 40.18
C ASP A 11 -16.11 -7.31 41.00
N ALA A 12 -15.13 -7.91 40.30
CA ALA A 12 -13.99 -8.60 40.88
C ALA A 12 -12.76 -7.69 40.83
N ILE A 13 -12.27 -7.22 41.99
CA ILE A 13 -11.04 -6.41 42.07
C ILE A 13 -9.93 -7.22 42.75
N ILE A 14 -8.80 -7.38 42.07
CA ILE A 14 -7.61 -8.08 42.57
C ILE A 14 -6.44 -7.10 42.63
N GLY A 15 -5.87 -6.94 43.83
CA GLY A 15 -4.76 -6.03 44.06
C GLY A 15 -5.17 -4.55 43.95
N ASP A 16 -6.10 -4.12 44.82
CA ASP A 16 -6.67 -2.76 44.78
C ASP A 16 -5.63 -1.67 45.08
N THR A 17 -5.15 -1.60 46.34
CA THR A 17 -4.07 -0.70 46.79
C THR A 17 -2.83 -1.47 47.27
N SER A 18 -2.87 -2.80 47.20
CA SER A 18 -1.80 -3.70 47.66
C SER A 18 -1.73 -4.95 46.78
N PHE A 19 -1.00 -5.99 47.20
CA PHE A 19 -0.83 -7.23 46.46
C PHE A 19 -2.07 -8.14 46.55
N GLY A 20 -2.49 -8.68 45.41
CA GLY A 20 -3.53 -9.70 45.33
C GLY A 20 -3.22 -10.71 44.24
N THR A 21 -3.47 -11.99 44.51
CA THR A 21 -3.35 -13.07 43.53
C THR A 21 -4.60 -13.94 43.55
N PHE A 22 -5.11 -14.28 42.37
CA PHE A 22 -6.21 -15.22 42.20
C PHE A 22 -5.80 -16.30 41.21
N THR A 23 -6.12 -17.56 41.54
CA THR A 23 -5.89 -18.71 40.66
C THR A 23 -7.21 -19.39 40.41
N ASN A 24 -7.66 -19.37 39.16
CA ASN A 24 -8.81 -20.08 38.67
C ASN A 24 -8.40 -21.41 38.03
N ASN A 25 -8.91 -22.51 38.58
CA ASN A 25 -8.76 -23.85 38.02
C ASN A 25 -10.14 -24.49 37.72
N SER A 26 -11.19 -23.68 37.54
CA SER A 26 -12.57 -24.09 37.25
C SER A 26 -13.31 -22.96 36.50
N ASN A 27 -14.63 -22.89 36.62
CA ASN A 27 -15.41 -21.79 36.06
C ASN A 27 -15.46 -20.60 37.03
N HIS A 28 -15.23 -19.39 36.52
CA HIS A 28 -15.39 -18.12 37.23
C HIS A 28 -16.26 -17.19 36.40
N ASN A 29 -17.44 -16.85 36.92
CA ASN A 29 -18.36 -15.92 36.25
C ASN A 29 -18.37 -14.61 37.03
N VAL A 30 -18.06 -13.50 36.37
CA VAL A 30 -18.09 -12.14 36.91
C VAL A 30 -19.17 -11.38 36.16
N THR A 31 -20.26 -10.97 36.82
CA THR A 31 -21.37 -10.25 36.16
C THR A 31 -21.15 -8.73 36.16
N GLY A 32 -19.90 -8.29 36.09
CA GLY A 32 -19.43 -6.91 36.22
C GLY A 32 -18.02 -6.82 35.62
N ASN A 33 -17.17 -5.94 36.15
CA ASN A 33 -15.78 -5.85 35.70
C ASN A 33 -14.84 -6.78 36.46
N LEU A 34 -13.84 -7.31 35.78
CA LEU A 34 -12.66 -7.91 36.43
C LEU A 34 -11.49 -6.94 36.31
N VAL A 35 -11.03 -6.40 37.45
CA VAL A 35 -9.98 -5.38 37.52
C VAL A 35 -8.76 -5.90 38.27
N LEU A 36 -7.59 -5.85 37.62
CA LEU A 36 -6.29 -6.23 38.19
C LEU A 36 -5.41 -4.99 38.36
N GLY A 37 -4.91 -4.74 39.57
CA GLY A 37 -4.07 -3.55 39.82
C GLY A 37 -4.88 -2.26 39.71
N ASN A 38 -5.89 -2.10 40.56
CA ASN A 38 -6.89 -1.04 40.40
C ASN A 38 -6.32 0.38 40.61
N GLN A 39 -5.60 0.59 41.71
CA GLN A 39 -5.07 1.91 42.09
C GLN A 39 -3.56 1.96 42.03
N SER A 40 -3.00 3.18 42.07
CA SER A 40 -1.55 3.39 42.16
C SER A 40 -0.97 2.66 43.38
N GLY A 41 0.00 1.78 43.15
CA GLY A 41 0.60 0.90 44.16
C GLY A 41 -0.09 -0.46 44.35
N GLY A 42 -1.26 -0.67 43.76
CA GLY A 42 -1.91 -1.98 43.67
C GLY A 42 -1.17 -2.92 42.73
N ASN A 43 -1.10 -4.21 43.08
CA ASN A 43 -0.54 -5.25 42.23
C ASN A 43 -1.47 -6.46 42.22
N GLY A 44 -2.15 -6.68 41.10
CA GLY A 44 -3.11 -7.77 40.91
C GLY A 44 -2.59 -8.82 39.93
N THR A 45 -2.67 -10.09 40.31
CA THR A 45 -2.34 -11.22 39.41
C THR A 45 -3.48 -12.21 39.32
N TYR A 46 -3.84 -12.61 38.10
CA TYR A 46 -4.81 -13.65 37.81
C TYR A 46 -4.14 -14.79 37.02
N PHE A 47 -4.30 -16.02 37.50
CA PHE A 47 -3.87 -17.23 36.80
C PHE A 47 -5.09 -18.06 36.42
N LEU A 48 -5.25 -18.39 35.14
CA LEU A 48 -6.23 -19.35 34.65
C LEU A 48 -5.49 -20.62 34.23
N GLY A 49 -5.60 -21.67 35.04
CA GLY A 49 -5.00 -22.98 34.79
C GLY A 49 -6.05 -24.09 34.72
N GLY A 50 -5.63 -25.31 34.40
CA GLY A 50 -6.53 -26.46 34.20
C GLY A 50 -6.86 -26.71 32.74
N ASN A 51 -7.58 -27.81 32.45
CA ASN A 51 -8.08 -28.12 31.11
C ASN A 51 -9.57 -27.77 31.06
N SER A 52 -10.01 -26.98 30.07
CA SER A 52 -11.41 -26.56 29.91
C SER A 52 -11.93 -25.61 30.99
N THR A 53 -11.05 -24.81 31.62
CA THR A 53 -11.46 -23.83 32.63
C THR A 53 -11.90 -22.53 31.96
N ILE A 54 -12.95 -21.93 32.50
CA ILE A 54 -13.63 -20.80 31.86
C ILE A 54 -13.66 -19.60 32.80
N THR A 55 -13.28 -18.43 32.31
CA THR A 55 -13.56 -17.16 32.96
C THR A 55 -14.52 -16.37 32.08
N ASN A 56 -15.75 -16.21 32.54
CA ASN A 56 -16.74 -15.36 31.88
C ASN A 56 -16.83 -14.02 32.60
N ILE A 57 -16.81 -12.93 31.85
CA ILE A 57 -16.97 -11.56 32.33
C ILE A 57 -18.16 -11.00 31.57
N ASP A 58 -19.32 -11.09 32.20
CA ASP A 58 -20.62 -10.78 31.63
C ASP A 58 -21.06 -9.37 32.05
N PHE A 59 -21.96 -8.77 31.26
CA PHE A 59 -22.58 -7.51 31.63
C PHE A 59 -23.44 -7.63 32.90
N LYS A 60 -23.42 -6.58 33.73
CA LYS A 60 -24.40 -6.40 34.82
C LYS A 60 -25.72 -5.83 34.27
N PRO A 61 -26.87 -6.52 34.38
CA PRO A 61 -28.16 -5.93 34.02
C PRO A 61 -28.46 -4.70 34.90
N GLY A 62 -28.64 -3.53 34.29
CA GLY A 62 -28.90 -2.26 34.99
C GLY A 62 -27.67 -1.58 35.63
N GLY A 63 -26.45 -2.01 35.29
CA GLY A 63 -25.19 -1.56 35.92
C GLY A 63 -24.61 -0.22 35.45
N ASN A 64 -25.30 0.55 34.60
CA ASN A 64 -24.77 1.82 34.10
C ASN A 64 -24.92 2.94 35.14
N GLY A 65 -24.03 2.97 36.13
CA GLY A 65 -23.75 4.19 36.88
C GLY A 65 -23.11 5.20 35.94
N THR A 66 -23.71 6.38 35.79
CA THR A 66 -23.17 7.48 34.98
C THR A 66 -21.91 8.03 35.66
N ASN A 67 -20.73 7.84 35.08
CA ASN A 67 -19.52 8.53 35.54
C ASN A 67 -18.97 9.40 34.41
N GLY A 68 -19.49 10.62 34.34
CA GLY A 68 -18.92 11.69 33.55
C GLY A 68 -19.44 11.78 32.11
N THR A 69 -19.24 12.97 31.56
CA THR A 69 -19.62 13.35 30.21
C THR A 69 -18.40 13.85 29.43
N MET A 70 -18.31 13.53 28.15
CA MET A 70 -17.39 14.19 27.22
C MET A 70 -17.96 15.56 26.85
N VAL A 71 -17.13 16.59 26.97
CA VAL A 71 -17.35 17.92 26.41
C VAL A 71 -16.75 17.88 25.01
N ASP A 72 -17.54 18.16 23.97
CA ASP A 72 -17.01 18.37 22.62
C ASP A 72 -15.99 19.53 22.66
N PRO A 73 -14.72 19.32 22.29
CA PRO A 73 -13.69 20.37 22.30
C PRO A 73 -14.04 21.55 21.37
N ASN A 74 -14.85 21.30 20.33
CA ASN A 74 -15.29 22.27 19.35
C ASN A 74 -16.65 22.90 19.71
N ASN A 75 -17.35 22.35 20.70
CA ASN A 75 -18.63 22.87 21.20
C ASN A 75 -18.77 22.66 22.72
N PRO A 76 -18.05 23.44 23.54
CA PRO A 76 -18.05 23.27 25.00
C PRO A 76 -19.41 23.52 25.67
N ASP A 77 -20.34 24.16 24.97
CA ASP A 77 -21.72 24.41 25.42
C ASP A 77 -22.74 23.39 24.85
N GLY A 78 -22.29 22.39 24.10
CA GLY A 78 -23.12 21.35 23.48
C GLY A 78 -23.62 20.24 24.44
N PRO A 79 -24.54 19.37 23.99
CA PRO A 79 -25.02 18.23 24.77
C PRO A 79 -23.86 17.33 25.19
N GLN A 80 -23.69 17.20 26.50
CA GLN A 80 -22.68 16.39 27.15
C GLN A 80 -22.90 14.90 26.86
N ILE A 81 -21.96 14.23 26.17
CA ILE A 81 -22.08 12.81 25.79
C ILE A 81 -21.67 11.96 27.00
N PRO A 82 -22.52 11.07 27.56
CA PRO A 82 -22.11 10.20 28.66
C PRO A 82 -20.91 9.32 28.25
N ARG A 83 -19.85 9.26 29.07
CA ARG A 83 -18.78 8.27 28.87
C ARG A 83 -19.38 6.86 28.98
N PRO A 84 -19.06 5.92 28.08
CA PRO A 84 -19.39 4.52 28.29
C PRO A 84 -18.68 4.08 29.57
N ASN A 85 -19.43 3.58 30.55
CA ASN A 85 -18.82 2.97 31.72
C ASN A 85 -18.41 1.55 31.31
N PHE A 86 -17.15 1.16 31.53
CA PHE A 86 -16.70 -0.22 31.34
C PHE A 86 -17.62 -1.13 32.16
N ASN A 87 -18.43 -1.94 31.50
CA ASN A 87 -19.30 -2.95 32.12
C ASN A 87 -19.06 -4.25 31.35
N GLY A 88 -18.89 -5.36 32.07
CA GLY A 88 -18.45 -6.61 31.45
C GLY A 88 -17.02 -6.55 30.91
N ALA A 89 -16.19 -5.63 31.42
CA ALA A 89 -14.83 -5.41 30.94
C ALA A 89 -13.78 -6.18 31.78
N LEU A 90 -12.68 -6.54 31.14
CA LEU A 90 -11.46 -7.00 31.79
C LEU A 90 -10.42 -5.86 31.75
N ILE A 91 -9.99 -5.38 32.91
CA ILE A 91 -8.99 -4.31 33.01
C ILE A 91 -7.74 -4.88 33.69
N VAL A 92 -6.63 -4.93 32.97
CA VAL A 92 -5.34 -5.42 33.44
C VAL A 92 -4.38 -4.24 33.58
N GLY A 93 -4.11 -3.83 34.81
CA GLY A 93 -3.32 -2.63 35.10
C GLY A 93 -4.15 -1.38 34.89
N ASN A 94 -5.09 -1.10 35.81
CA ASN A 94 -5.94 0.09 35.74
C ASN A 94 -5.13 1.35 36.07
N GLY A 95 -4.84 1.58 37.36
CA GLY A 95 -3.91 2.60 37.83
C GLY A 95 -2.65 2.04 38.50
N GLY A 96 -2.59 0.72 38.73
CA GLY A 96 -1.46 -0.02 39.28
C GLY A 96 -0.96 -1.11 38.33
N ILE A 97 -0.29 -2.13 38.86
CA ILE A 97 0.27 -3.25 38.07
C ILE A 97 -0.75 -4.39 38.02
N GLY A 98 -1.13 -4.82 36.82
CA GLY A 98 -1.99 -5.98 36.59
C GLY A 98 -1.31 -7.03 35.74
N SER A 99 -1.52 -8.31 36.08
CA SER A 99 -1.05 -9.44 35.29
C SER A 99 -2.12 -10.51 35.15
N PHE A 100 -2.44 -10.91 33.93
CA PHE A 100 -3.35 -12.02 33.62
C PHE A 100 -2.60 -13.09 32.84
N ASN A 101 -2.61 -14.33 33.33
CA ASN A 101 -1.95 -15.47 32.68
C ASN A 101 -3.01 -16.53 32.33
N GLN A 102 -3.27 -16.72 31.04
CA GLN A 102 -4.18 -17.72 30.51
C GLN A 102 -3.42 -18.98 30.05
N GLY A 103 -3.77 -20.13 30.62
CA GLY A 103 -3.11 -21.40 30.33
C GLY A 103 -1.81 -21.56 31.12
N THR A 104 -1.44 -22.82 31.37
CA THR A 104 -0.22 -23.20 32.10
C THR A 104 0.90 -23.69 31.18
N SER A 105 0.57 -24.01 29.93
CA SER A 105 1.47 -24.38 28.84
C SER A 105 0.81 -24.09 27.48
N ASP A 106 1.58 -24.17 26.41
CA ASP A 106 1.10 -24.09 25.01
C ASP A 106 0.22 -25.29 24.60
N SER A 107 0.24 -26.38 25.37
CA SER A 107 -0.52 -27.60 25.11
C SER A 107 -1.92 -27.64 25.74
N ASP A 108 -2.27 -26.66 26.59
CA ASP A 108 -3.54 -26.62 27.33
C ASP A 108 -4.70 -26.00 26.49
N SER A 109 -5.11 -26.67 25.41
CA SER A 109 -6.00 -26.11 24.38
C SER A 109 -7.47 -25.87 24.77
N GLY A 110 -7.84 -25.98 26.05
CA GLY A 110 -9.24 -25.96 26.49
C GLY A 110 -9.72 -24.69 27.19
N ASN A 111 -8.81 -23.84 27.66
CA ASN A 111 -9.20 -22.73 28.54
C ASN A 111 -9.85 -21.59 27.76
N GLN A 112 -10.86 -20.96 28.36
CA GLN A 112 -11.62 -19.88 27.73
C GLN A 112 -11.68 -18.65 28.62
N VAL A 113 -11.44 -17.49 28.04
CA VAL A 113 -11.76 -16.19 28.64
C VAL A 113 -12.74 -15.49 27.71
N ASN A 114 -13.95 -15.25 28.19
CA ASN A 114 -15.00 -14.58 27.44
C ASN A 114 -15.27 -13.23 28.10
N VAL A 115 -14.96 -12.15 27.40
CA VAL A 115 -15.16 -10.77 27.85
C VAL A 115 -16.31 -10.17 27.06
N ALA A 116 -17.42 -9.85 27.71
CA ALA A 116 -18.60 -9.31 27.02
C ALA A 116 -18.39 -7.87 26.53
N GLY A 117 -17.65 -7.06 27.29
CA GLY A 117 -17.22 -5.71 26.95
C GLY A 117 -15.78 -5.67 26.45
N ASP A 118 -15.04 -4.65 26.85
CA ASP A 118 -13.66 -4.41 26.42
C ASP A 118 -12.63 -5.15 27.28
N LEU A 119 -11.46 -5.43 26.68
CA LEU A 119 -10.25 -5.81 27.39
C LEU A 119 -9.23 -4.66 27.29
N ALA A 120 -8.93 -4.04 28.43
CA ALA A 120 -7.96 -2.95 28.55
C ALA A 120 -6.68 -3.44 29.25
N ILE A 121 -5.52 -3.22 28.65
CA ILE A 121 -4.22 -3.52 29.24
C ILE A 121 -3.44 -2.21 29.37
N GLY A 122 -3.17 -1.77 30.61
CA GLY A 122 -2.57 -0.45 30.85
C GLY A 122 -3.57 0.68 30.59
N HIS A 123 -4.66 0.70 31.35
CA HIS A 123 -5.79 1.58 31.06
C HIS A 123 -5.50 3.06 31.34
N LEU A 124 -5.14 3.42 32.58
CA LEU A 124 -4.84 4.81 32.97
C LEU A 124 -3.34 5.10 32.86
N ALA A 125 -2.97 6.38 32.87
CA ALA A 125 -1.58 6.85 32.71
C ALA A 125 -0.55 6.19 33.65
N SER A 126 -0.96 5.77 34.86
CA SER A 126 -0.08 5.09 35.84
C SER A 126 -0.20 3.56 35.85
N GLY A 127 -1.13 3.00 35.09
CA GLY A 127 -1.37 1.56 35.02
C GLY A 127 -0.26 0.85 34.25
N GLN A 128 0.07 -0.38 34.63
CA GLN A 128 0.92 -1.26 33.85
C GLN A 128 0.26 -2.61 33.73
N GLY A 129 -0.05 -3.04 32.51
CA GLY A 129 -0.75 -4.29 32.26
C GLY A 129 0.12 -5.32 31.54
N SER A 130 0.00 -6.59 31.93
CA SER A 130 0.57 -7.72 31.21
C SER A 130 -0.46 -8.85 31.06
N TYR A 131 -0.75 -9.24 29.82
CA TYR A 131 -1.57 -10.40 29.51
C TYR A 131 -0.74 -11.44 28.77
N VAL A 132 -0.73 -12.68 29.24
CA VAL A 132 -0.07 -13.81 28.56
C VAL A 132 -1.12 -14.84 28.18
N LEU A 133 -1.26 -15.11 26.88
CA LEU A 133 -2.05 -16.21 26.32
C LEU A 133 -1.12 -17.36 25.96
N ASN A 134 -0.99 -18.32 26.87
CA ASN A 134 -0.21 -19.53 26.59
C ASN A 134 -0.96 -20.47 25.64
N SER A 135 -2.28 -20.61 25.82
CA SER A 135 -3.14 -21.51 25.03
C SER A 135 -4.63 -21.25 25.29
N GLY A 136 -5.51 -21.92 24.53
CA GLY A 136 -6.96 -21.79 24.64
C GLY A 136 -7.52 -20.64 23.81
N THR A 137 -8.68 -20.10 24.19
CA THR A 137 -9.38 -19.05 23.45
C THR A 137 -9.63 -17.84 24.34
N LEU A 138 -9.33 -16.64 23.83
CA LEU A 138 -9.76 -15.36 24.36
C LEU A 138 -10.77 -14.77 23.39
N THR A 139 -12.00 -14.55 23.84
CA THR A 139 -13.05 -13.90 23.07
C THR A 139 -13.38 -12.55 23.71
N VAL A 140 -13.33 -11.49 22.92
CA VAL A 140 -13.66 -10.12 23.35
C VAL A 140 -14.86 -9.61 22.53
N GLY A 141 -15.89 -9.15 23.23
CA GLY A 141 -17.10 -8.57 22.64
C GLY A 141 -16.90 -7.13 22.18
N GLY A 142 -16.13 -6.36 22.94
CA GLY A 142 -15.73 -4.99 22.65
C GLY A 142 -14.34 -4.87 22.01
N GLN A 143 -13.61 -3.83 22.37
CA GLN A 143 -12.24 -3.56 21.93
C GLN A 143 -11.22 -4.32 22.79
N LEU A 144 -10.13 -4.79 22.17
CA LEU A 144 -8.90 -5.13 22.89
C LEU A 144 -7.93 -3.96 22.76
N SER A 145 -7.62 -3.27 23.86
CA SER A 145 -6.64 -2.17 23.91
C SER A 145 -5.39 -2.60 24.68
N VAL A 146 -4.22 -2.40 24.07
CA VAL A 146 -2.92 -2.58 24.70
C VAL A 146 -2.22 -1.23 24.79
N GLY A 147 -1.94 -0.77 26.01
CA GLY A 147 -1.28 0.51 26.24
C GLY A 147 -2.19 1.71 26.06
N GLY A 148 -3.34 1.70 26.76
CA GLY A 148 -4.39 2.71 26.68
C GLY A 148 -3.91 4.15 26.88
N GLN A 149 -4.09 4.73 28.07
CA GLN A 149 -3.45 6.02 28.40
C GLN A 149 -2.05 5.85 29.00
N SER A 150 -1.64 4.61 29.28
CA SER A 150 -0.41 4.29 29.98
C SER A 150 0.82 4.38 29.10
N THR A 151 1.83 5.14 29.53
CA THR A 151 3.17 5.18 28.91
C THR A 151 4.11 4.09 29.42
N ALA A 152 3.65 3.21 30.32
CA ALA A 152 4.42 2.09 30.83
C ALA A 152 4.55 0.96 29.78
N ASP A 153 5.37 -0.04 30.08
CA ASP A 153 5.50 -1.23 29.24
C ASP A 153 4.25 -2.11 29.41
N ASN A 154 3.24 -1.91 28.55
CA ASN A 154 2.00 -2.68 28.52
C ASN A 154 2.08 -3.76 27.44
N ILE A 155 1.88 -5.01 27.84
CA ILE A 155 2.22 -6.16 27.01
C ILE A 155 1.04 -7.11 26.89
N PHE A 156 0.72 -7.48 25.64
CA PHE A 156 -0.02 -8.71 25.34
C PHE A 156 0.95 -9.70 24.68
N HIS A 157 1.10 -10.90 25.23
CA HIS A 157 1.97 -11.94 24.70
C HIS A 157 1.15 -13.19 24.38
N GLN A 158 0.92 -13.42 23.09
CA GLN A 158 0.30 -14.62 22.55
C GLN A 158 1.36 -15.65 22.17
N VAL A 159 1.51 -16.68 23.01
CA VAL A 159 2.41 -17.81 22.73
C VAL A 159 1.72 -18.82 21.81
N SER A 160 0.43 -19.07 22.02
CA SER A 160 -0.43 -19.93 21.19
C SER A 160 -1.91 -19.57 21.41
N GLY A 161 -2.83 -20.45 21.02
CA GLY A 161 -4.27 -20.24 21.22
C GLY A 161 -4.90 -19.28 20.22
N SER A 162 -6.14 -18.88 20.46
CA SER A 162 -6.92 -18.02 19.56
C SER A 162 -7.41 -16.78 20.27
N VAL A 163 -7.20 -15.61 19.68
CA VAL A 163 -7.83 -14.35 20.06
C VAL A 163 -8.90 -14.04 19.04
N ILE A 164 -10.15 -13.87 19.48
CA ILE A 164 -11.31 -13.62 18.61
C ILE A 164 -12.01 -12.35 19.08
N LEU A 165 -12.13 -11.38 18.18
CA LEU A 165 -12.83 -10.13 18.42
C LEU A 165 -14.14 -10.13 17.65
N THR A 166 -15.25 -10.24 18.39
CA THR A 166 -16.56 -10.56 17.79
C THR A 166 -17.38 -9.33 17.40
N GLY A 167 -17.03 -8.14 17.94
CA GLY A 167 -17.86 -6.94 17.75
C GLY A 167 -19.23 -7.02 18.41
N SER A 168 -19.48 -8.00 19.28
CA SER A 168 -20.80 -8.31 19.85
C SER A 168 -21.19 -7.41 21.05
N ALA A 169 -20.68 -6.19 21.16
CA ALA A 169 -21.18 -5.25 22.16
C ALA A 169 -22.54 -4.68 21.68
N ALA A 170 -23.62 -5.32 22.10
CA ALA A 170 -24.99 -4.90 21.84
C ALA A 170 -25.30 -3.52 22.48
N ALA A 171 -25.08 -2.44 21.71
CA ALA A 171 -25.69 -1.11 21.81
C ALA A 171 -25.12 -0.31 20.62
N LEU A 172 -25.82 0.21 19.62
CA LEU A 172 -27.21 0.56 19.38
C LEU A 172 -27.46 0.38 17.87
N GLY A 173 -28.68 0.06 17.46
CA GLY A 173 -28.99 -0.15 16.05
C GLY A 173 -28.75 1.10 15.20
N GLU A 174 -27.70 1.08 14.40
CA GLU A 174 -27.58 1.77 13.11
C GLU A 174 -26.72 0.87 12.21
N ASP A 175 -27.18 0.68 10.98
CA ASP A 175 -26.56 -0.12 9.93
C ASP A 175 -25.37 0.68 9.36
N HIS A 176 -24.16 0.44 9.87
CA HIS A 176 -22.95 1.05 9.34
C HIS A 176 -22.11 0.01 8.61
N GLN A 177 -22.11 0.14 7.28
CA GLN A 177 -21.29 -0.64 6.36
C GLN A 177 -19.78 -0.42 6.64
N PRO A 178 -18.94 -1.44 6.41
CA PRO A 178 -17.50 -1.37 6.68
C PRO A 178 -16.83 -0.25 5.88
N LEU A 179 -16.11 0.63 6.59
CA LEU A 179 -15.53 1.86 6.05
C LEU A 179 -14.38 1.58 5.07
N HIS A 180 -14.55 2.06 3.83
CA HIS A 180 -13.51 2.19 2.80
C HIS A 180 -12.54 3.32 3.18
N PRO A 181 -11.24 3.25 2.81
CA PRO A 181 -10.28 4.34 3.03
C PRO A 181 -10.73 5.70 2.47
N ASP A 182 -11.53 5.71 1.40
CA ASP A 182 -12.03 6.94 0.77
C ASP A 182 -13.30 7.54 1.41
N TYR A 183 -13.81 6.99 2.53
CA TYR A 183 -15.04 7.50 3.15
C TYR A 183 -14.79 8.00 4.58
N VAL A 184 -14.32 9.25 4.67
CA VAL A 184 -14.38 10.02 5.92
C VAL A 184 -15.80 10.57 6.07
N GLY A 185 -16.55 9.96 6.98
CA GLY A 185 -17.68 10.57 7.65
C GLY A 185 -17.55 10.32 9.14
N VAL A 186 -17.07 11.33 9.86
CA VAL A 186 -17.05 11.39 11.33
C VAL A 186 -18.43 11.00 11.88
N ALA A 187 -18.52 9.82 12.49
CA ALA A 187 -19.63 9.42 13.34
C ALA A 187 -19.10 8.53 14.47
N ASP A 188 -18.58 9.22 15.47
CA ASP A 188 -18.65 8.96 16.91
C ASP A 188 -19.46 7.70 17.34
N GLY A 189 -18.77 6.74 17.98
CA GLY A 189 -19.38 5.78 18.90
C GLY A 189 -19.37 4.31 18.46
N VAL A 190 -18.66 3.49 19.25
CA VAL A 190 -18.68 2.00 19.31
C VAL A 190 -17.62 1.30 18.44
N PHE A 191 -16.38 1.27 18.93
CA PHE A 191 -15.27 0.44 18.44
C PHE A 191 -15.37 -1.02 18.90
N SER A 192 -16.51 -1.68 18.65
CA SER A 192 -16.66 -3.11 18.99
C SER A 192 -15.76 -3.97 18.09
N GLY A 193 -15.08 -5.00 18.59
CA GLY A 193 -14.39 -5.98 17.73
C GLY A 193 -13.07 -5.51 17.08
N LYS A 194 -12.44 -4.45 17.62
CA LYS A 194 -11.16 -3.89 17.16
C LYS A 194 -10.01 -4.20 18.12
N LEU A 195 -8.81 -4.49 17.58
CA LEU A 195 -7.57 -4.53 18.35
C LEU A 195 -6.83 -3.19 18.18
N ALA A 196 -6.59 -2.48 19.28
CA ALA A 196 -5.78 -1.26 19.29
C ALA A 196 -4.53 -1.44 20.14
N ILE A 197 -3.37 -1.05 19.58
CA ILE A 197 -2.08 -1.14 20.24
C ILE A 197 -1.48 0.26 20.32
N GLY A 198 -1.10 0.71 21.52
CA GLY A 198 -0.59 2.06 21.76
C GLY A 198 -1.68 3.14 21.73
N GLY A 199 -2.91 2.80 22.16
CA GLY A 199 -4.06 3.72 22.18
C GLY A 199 -5.21 3.23 23.05
N GLY A 200 -6.01 4.17 23.56
CA GLY A 200 -7.10 3.94 24.53
C GLY A 200 -8.42 3.42 23.97
N ILE A 201 -9.33 3.13 24.90
CA ILE A 201 -10.74 2.76 24.66
C ILE A 201 -11.66 4.00 24.75
N ASP A 202 -11.13 5.15 25.20
CA ASP A 202 -11.86 6.39 25.40
C ASP A 202 -11.59 7.39 24.26
N ASN A 203 -12.64 7.89 23.61
CA ASN A 203 -12.62 8.91 22.52
C ASN A 203 -12.10 10.30 22.92
N GLY A 204 -11.38 10.45 24.03
CA GLY A 204 -10.86 11.73 24.50
C GLY A 204 -9.41 11.92 24.06
N GLY A 205 -9.19 12.47 22.87
CA GLY A 205 -7.87 12.59 22.23
C GLY A 205 -6.70 13.08 23.12
N ASN A 206 -5.50 12.64 22.71
CA ASN A 206 -4.15 12.91 23.24
C ASN A 206 -3.57 11.90 24.24
N ASP A 207 -3.59 10.61 23.95
CA ASP A 207 -2.99 9.63 24.85
C ASP A 207 -1.77 8.97 24.23
N GLY A 208 -0.59 9.51 24.55
CA GLY A 208 0.74 8.97 24.20
C GLY A 208 1.05 7.60 24.84
N GLY A 209 0.03 6.76 25.02
CA GLY A 209 0.14 5.43 25.58
C GLY A 209 1.06 4.53 24.75
N SER A 210 1.67 3.56 25.42
CA SER A 210 2.64 2.63 24.84
C SER A 210 2.15 1.21 25.03
N GLY A 211 2.00 0.49 23.92
CA GLY A 211 1.53 -0.89 23.91
C GLY A 211 2.41 -1.77 23.02
N THR A 212 2.67 -3.00 23.47
CA THR A 212 3.36 -4.01 22.67
C THR A 212 2.57 -5.32 22.64
N TYR A 213 2.36 -5.84 21.43
CA TYR A 213 1.78 -7.15 21.18
C TYR A 213 2.84 -8.11 20.63
N TYR A 214 2.97 -9.29 21.22
CA TYR A 214 3.82 -10.38 20.72
C TYR A 214 2.94 -11.54 20.24
N LEU A 215 3.10 -11.96 18.99
CA LEU A 215 2.45 -13.14 18.41
C LEU A 215 3.52 -14.17 18.01
N ASP A 216 3.73 -15.16 18.86
CA ASP A 216 4.67 -16.27 18.60
C ASP A 216 3.98 -17.44 17.89
N GLY A 217 2.69 -17.63 18.12
CA GLY A 217 1.89 -18.73 17.58
C GLY A 217 0.39 -18.55 17.80
N GLY A 218 -0.41 -19.43 17.19
CA GLY A 218 -1.87 -19.37 17.30
C GLY A 218 -2.53 -18.45 16.25
N THR A 219 -3.73 -17.97 16.55
CA THR A 219 -4.55 -17.17 15.62
C THR A 219 -5.05 -15.88 16.26
N ILE A 220 -5.09 -14.80 15.48
CA ILE A 220 -5.85 -13.57 15.77
C ILE A 220 -6.91 -13.44 14.69
N ASP A 221 -8.17 -13.30 15.11
CA ASP A 221 -9.31 -13.08 14.23
C ASP A 221 -10.00 -11.76 14.60
N THR A 222 -9.80 -10.76 13.75
CA THR A 222 -10.35 -9.40 13.85
C THR A 222 -11.20 -9.03 12.64
N THR A 223 -11.84 -10.02 11.99
CA THR A 223 -12.67 -9.77 10.79
C THR A 223 -13.90 -8.90 11.06
N ALA A 224 -14.22 -8.60 12.32
CA ALA A 224 -15.28 -7.66 12.69
C ALA A 224 -14.92 -6.20 12.35
N ASN A 225 -13.73 -5.72 12.75
CA ASN A 225 -13.36 -4.30 12.57
C ASN A 225 -11.86 -4.00 12.36
N GLY A 226 -10.96 -4.96 12.61
CA GLY A 226 -9.55 -4.84 12.24
C GLY A 226 -8.58 -4.53 13.38
N ILE A 227 -7.36 -4.14 12.99
CA ILE A 227 -6.21 -3.87 13.86
C ILE A 227 -5.69 -2.46 13.59
N GLU A 228 -5.47 -1.69 14.66
CA GLU A 228 -4.79 -0.40 14.60
C GLU A 228 -3.58 -0.38 15.54
N ILE A 229 -2.46 0.10 15.02
CA ILE A 229 -1.20 0.18 15.73
C ILE A 229 -0.76 1.63 15.79
N GLY A 230 -0.46 2.13 16.99
CA GLY A 230 -0.10 3.52 17.22
C GLY A 230 -1.30 4.46 17.22
N ALA A 231 -2.47 4.01 17.67
CA ALA A 231 -3.69 4.81 17.71
C ALA A 231 -3.56 5.99 18.71
N SER A 232 -3.21 7.19 18.22
CA SER A 232 -2.92 8.39 19.04
C SER A 232 -1.75 8.27 20.05
N GLY A 233 -1.02 7.15 20.07
CA GLY A 233 0.14 6.87 20.92
C GLY A 233 1.23 6.09 20.20
N THR A 234 1.95 5.19 20.89
CA THR A 234 3.01 4.35 20.32
C THR A 234 2.66 2.88 20.43
N GLY A 235 2.43 2.22 19.30
CA GLY A 235 2.08 0.80 19.25
C GLY A 235 3.13 -0.02 18.53
N VAL A 236 3.41 -1.22 19.07
CA VAL A 236 4.30 -2.18 18.41
C VAL A 236 3.64 -3.56 18.36
N MET A 237 3.57 -4.17 17.19
CA MET A 237 3.20 -5.57 17.02
C MET A 237 4.41 -6.36 16.50
N ASN A 238 4.79 -7.42 17.20
CA ASN A 238 5.88 -8.32 16.83
C ASN A 238 5.30 -9.69 16.52
N GLN A 239 5.34 -10.11 15.26
CA GLN A 239 4.91 -11.43 14.82
C GLN A 239 6.11 -12.29 14.43
N SER A 240 6.28 -13.41 15.12
CA SER A 240 7.29 -14.43 14.80
C SER A 240 6.68 -15.74 14.30
N GLY A 241 5.38 -15.95 14.50
CA GLY A 241 4.61 -17.07 14.00
C GLY A 241 3.11 -16.83 14.01
N GLY A 242 2.31 -17.90 13.97
CA GLY A 242 0.85 -17.81 13.99
C GLY A 242 0.22 -17.18 12.73
N SER A 243 -1.08 -16.95 12.78
CA SER A 243 -1.87 -16.35 11.68
C SER A 243 -2.71 -15.18 12.17
N VAL A 244 -2.68 -14.07 11.45
CA VAL A 244 -3.56 -12.92 11.64
C VAL A 244 -4.57 -12.87 10.49
N ASN A 245 -5.87 -12.89 10.80
CA ASN A 245 -6.94 -12.67 9.84
C ASN A 245 -7.68 -11.38 10.23
N THR A 246 -7.66 -10.37 9.37
CA THR A 246 -8.16 -9.05 9.71
C THR A 246 -8.83 -8.37 8.51
N THR A 247 -9.84 -7.55 8.77
CA THR A 247 -10.44 -6.73 7.70
C THR A 247 -9.52 -5.56 7.36
N TYR A 248 -8.98 -4.90 8.37
CA TYR A 248 -8.08 -3.76 8.21
C TYR A 248 -6.83 -3.95 9.05
N LEU A 249 -5.68 -3.56 8.51
CA LEU A 249 -4.45 -3.40 9.27
C LEU A 249 -3.89 -2.01 9.00
N THR A 250 -3.92 -1.17 10.03
CA THR A 250 -3.48 0.22 9.93
C THR A 250 -2.37 0.52 10.94
N GLU A 251 -1.23 0.99 10.44
CA GLU A 251 -0.12 1.47 11.25
C GLU A 251 -0.05 2.99 11.24
N GLY A 252 0.11 3.59 12.42
CA GLY A 252 0.33 5.03 12.58
C GLY A 252 -0.93 5.88 12.68
N PHE A 253 -2.09 5.30 13.03
CA PHE A 253 -3.38 6.03 13.12
C PHE A 253 -3.29 7.23 14.10
N ALA A 254 -3.04 8.43 13.57
CA ALA A 254 -2.83 9.66 14.34
C ALA A 254 -1.71 9.59 15.40
N GLY A 255 -0.80 8.61 15.30
CA GLY A 255 0.29 8.34 16.25
C GLY A 255 1.45 7.60 15.58
N ASN A 256 2.18 6.76 16.34
CA ASN A 256 3.35 6.02 15.86
C ASN A 256 3.09 4.50 15.93
N GLY A 257 2.89 3.87 14.79
CA GLY A 257 2.65 2.43 14.70
C GLY A 257 3.83 1.68 14.09
N THR A 258 4.19 0.53 14.66
CA THR A 258 5.19 -0.38 14.06
C THR A 258 4.71 -1.81 14.05
N TYR A 259 4.70 -2.43 12.88
CA TYR A 259 4.52 -3.87 12.71
C TYR A 259 5.86 -4.52 12.32
N ASN A 260 6.28 -5.54 13.07
CA ASN A 260 7.47 -6.34 12.75
C ASN A 260 7.03 -7.78 12.42
N LEU A 261 7.09 -8.15 11.15
CA LEU A 261 6.78 -9.49 10.65
C LEU A 261 8.07 -10.26 10.36
N SER A 262 8.35 -11.28 11.17
CA SER A 262 9.53 -12.15 11.03
C SER A 262 9.18 -13.59 10.66
N GLY A 263 7.91 -13.98 10.82
CA GLY A 263 7.38 -15.30 10.48
C GLY A 263 5.86 -15.34 10.66
N GLY A 264 5.22 -16.44 10.23
CA GLY A 264 3.76 -16.57 10.25
C GLY A 264 3.06 -16.00 9.01
N THR A 265 1.74 -15.85 9.10
CA THR A 265 0.88 -15.37 8.00
C THR A 265 0.02 -14.18 8.45
N ILE A 266 -0.19 -13.22 7.55
CA ILE A 266 -1.20 -12.17 7.67
C ILE A 266 -2.09 -12.22 6.45
N ASN A 267 -3.40 -12.30 6.68
CA ASN A 267 -4.43 -12.15 5.67
C ASN A 267 -5.25 -10.90 6.01
N ALA A 268 -5.06 -9.84 5.24
CA ALA A 268 -5.78 -8.59 5.39
C ALA A 268 -6.70 -8.35 4.19
N TYR A 269 -7.88 -7.81 4.43
CA TYR A 269 -8.69 -7.30 3.33
C TYR A 269 -8.12 -5.98 2.78
N SER A 270 -7.64 -5.08 3.64
CA SER A 270 -6.97 -3.84 3.25
C SER A 270 -5.91 -3.43 4.29
N SER A 271 -4.90 -2.68 3.85
CA SER A 271 -3.85 -2.19 4.76
C SER A 271 -3.35 -0.79 4.42
N ALA A 272 -3.03 -0.03 5.47
CA ALA A 272 -2.51 1.32 5.36
C ALA A 272 -1.34 1.56 6.32
N VAL A 273 -0.16 1.86 5.79
CA VAL A 273 1.03 2.20 6.57
C VAL A 273 1.18 3.71 6.61
N GLY A 274 1.10 4.32 7.80
CA GLY A 274 1.24 5.77 7.99
C GLY A 274 -0.03 6.54 7.69
N TYR A 275 -1.18 6.06 8.20
CA TYR A 275 -2.46 6.75 8.07
C TYR A 275 -2.59 7.84 9.14
N ALA A 276 -2.67 9.13 8.78
CA ALA A 276 -2.81 10.25 9.72
C ALA A 276 -1.64 10.48 10.70
N GLY A 277 -0.57 9.68 10.59
CA GLY A 277 0.57 9.68 11.52
C GLY A 277 1.73 8.87 10.95
N THR A 278 2.66 8.42 11.79
CA THR A 278 3.85 7.69 11.33
C THR A 278 3.65 6.19 11.46
N GLY A 279 3.68 5.48 10.33
CA GLY A 279 3.58 4.03 10.28
C GLY A 279 4.86 3.39 9.75
N ALA A 280 5.26 2.29 10.36
CA ALA A 280 6.37 1.46 9.90
C ALA A 280 5.94 -0.01 9.82
N PHE A 281 6.15 -0.64 8.67
CA PHE A 281 5.99 -2.08 8.50
C PHE A 281 7.34 -2.70 8.13
N ASN A 282 7.87 -3.58 8.99
CA ASN A 282 9.16 -4.23 8.81
C ASN A 282 8.95 -5.73 8.57
N GLN A 283 9.09 -6.18 7.33
CA GLN A 283 9.02 -7.58 6.95
C GLN A 283 10.43 -8.16 6.77
N SER A 284 10.74 -9.22 7.52
CA SER A 284 11.99 -9.99 7.38
C SER A 284 11.75 -11.46 7.07
N GLY A 285 10.48 -11.89 7.08
CA GLY A 285 10.02 -13.24 6.78
C GLY A 285 8.50 -13.30 6.77
N GLY A 286 7.93 -14.50 6.78
CA GLY A 286 6.48 -14.71 6.74
C GLY A 286 5.82 -14.34 5.42
N ALA A 287 4.50 -14.56 5.34
CA ALA A 287 3.69 -14.24 4.16
C ALA A 287 2.61 -13.22 4.53
N TYR A 288 2.54 -12.11 3.79
CA TYR A 288 1.50 -11.10 3.92
C TYR A 288 0.66 -11.05 2.64
N THR A 289 -0.62 -11.38 2.76
CA THR A 289 -1.59 -11.32 1.66
C THR A 289 -2.64 -10.24 1.92
N ILE A 290 -2.84 -9.34 0.97
CA ILE A 290 -3.72 -8.17 1.07
C ILE A 290 -4.69 -8.13 -0.11
N GLY A 291 -5.94 -7.73 0.13
CA GLY A 291 -6.93 -7.59 -0.93
C GLY A 291 -7.57 -8.91 -1.29
N LEU A 292 -7.89 -9.74 -0.29
CA LEU A 292 -8.60 -11.00 -0.50
C LEU A 292 -10.13 -10.81 -0.62
N ASN A 293 -10.77 -11.59 -1.48
CA ASN A 293 -12.18 -11.91 -1.41
C ASN A 293 -12.46 -12.83 -0.21
N GLU A 294 -13.73 -12.98 0.18
CA GLU A 294 -14.15 -13.90 1.26
C GLU A 294 -13.74 -15.36 1.04
N ASP A 295 -13.43 -15.76 -0.20
CA ASP A 295 -12.97 -17.11 -0.56
C ASP A 295 -11.44 -17.29 -0.55
N GLY A 296 -10.68 -16.25 -0.17
CA GLY A 296 -9.22 -16.29 -0.12
C GLY A 296 -8.51 -16.10 -1.46
N SER A 297 -9.23 -15.73 -2.54
CA SER A 297 -8.64 -15.26 -3.79
C SER A 297 -8.34 -13.76 -3.75
N LEU A 298 -7.32 -13.27 -4.48
CA LEU A 298 -7.06 -11.83 -4.60
C LEU A 298 -8.17 -11.14 -5.41
N ARG A 299 -8.64 -10.00 -4.92
CA ARG A 299 -9.74 -9.21 -5.47
C ARG A 299 -9.26 -8.27 -6.58
N ASP A 300 -10.07 -8.14 -7.63
CA ASP A 300 -9.93 -7.04 -8.62
C ASP A 300 -10.35 -5.72 -7.96
N THR A 301 -9.37 -4.90 -7.59
CA THR A 301 -9.56 -3.64 -6.88
C THR A 301 -9.74 -2.46 -7.83
N THR A 302 -10.63 -2.59 -8.82
CA THR A 302 -10.86 -1.61 -9.90
C THR A 302 -11.30 -0.19 -9.44
N GLY A 303 -11.23 0.13 -8.15
CA GLY A 303 -11.48 1.46 -7.59
C GLY A 303 -10.77 1.83 -6.27
N GLY A 304 -9.80 1.06 -5.76
CA GLY A 304 -9.07 1.40 -4.53
C GLY A 304 -7.74 0.64 -4.37
N ALA A 305 -6.82 1.17 -3.57
CA ALA A 305 -5.57 0.47 -3.21
C ALA A 305 -5.87 -0.61 -2.17
N ALA A 306 -5.34 -1.82 -2.35
CA ALA A 306 -5.36 -2.87 -1.32
C ALA A 306 -4.30 -2.57 -0.24
N LEU A 307 -3.14 -2.08 -0.67
CA LEU A 307 -2.07 -1.58 0.20
C LEU A 307 -1.76 -0.12 -0.13
N THR A 308 -1.87 0.77 0.86
CA THR A 308 -1.42 2.16 0.76
C THR A 308 -0.30 2.43 1.76
N ILE A 309 0.74 3.13 1.32
CA ILE A 309 1.87 3.53 2.16
C ILE A 309 2.00 5.05 2.10
N GLY A 310 1.88 5.74 3.23
CA GLY A 310 1.80 7.20 3.28
C GLY A 310 0.44 7.69 2.79
N ALA A 311 -0.61 7.38 3.57
CA ALA A 311 -2.00 7.64 3.21
C ALA A 311 -2.51 8.92 3.88
N HIS A 312 -3.00 9.85 3.07
CA HIS A 312 -3.68 11.05 3.55
C HIS A 312 -4.97 10.71 4.30
N CYS A 313 -5.14 11.27 5.50
CA CYS A 313 -6.42 11.26 6.21
C CYS A 313 -7.05 12.65 6.26
N CYS A 314 -8.31 12.72 6.70
CA CYS A 314 -8.97 13.98 6.99
C CYS A 314 -8.18 14.89 7.95
N ASP A 315 -8.38 16.19 7.80
CA ASP A 315 -7.85 17.27 8.64
C ASP A 315 -6.39 17.74 8.41
N ASN A 316 -5.79 17.42 7.26
CA ASN A 316 -4.43 17.86 6.85
C ASN A 316 -3.31 17.41 7.82
N ALA A 317 -3.51 16.33 8.58
CA ALA A 317 -2.47 15.77 9.44
C ALA A 317 -1.51 14.93 8.58
N LEU A 318 -0.28 15.42 8.39
CA LEU A 318 0.75 14.77 7.56
C LEU A 318 1.08 13.37 8.11
N GLY A 319 0.55 12.32 7.50
CA GLY A 319 1.00 10.95 7.64
C GLY A 319 2.27 10.66 6.83
N SER A 320 2.98 9.63 7.28
CA SER A 320 4.22 9.14 6.67
C SER A 320 4.31 7.64 6.86
N GLY A 321 4.37 6.90 5.75
CA GLY A 321 4.45 5.45 5.75
C GLY A 321 5.79 4.95 5.26
N ILE A 322 6.39 4.02 5.99
CA ILE A 322 7.59 3.30 5.55
C ILE A 322 7.34 1.80 5.62
N TYR A 323 7.48 1.12 4.49
CA TYR A 323 7.49 -0.33 4.42
C TYR A 323 8.91 -0.78 4.07
N THR A 324 9.50 -1.61 4.92
CA THR A 324 10.82 -2.22 4.68
C THR A 324 10.68 -3.73 4.57
N MET A 325 11.02 -4.28 3.42
CA MET A 325 11.02 -5.71 3.14
C MET A 325 12.46 -6.20 2.96
N THR A 326 12.89 -7.04 3.88
CA THR A 326 14.21 -7.71 3.89
C THR A 326 14.14 -9.20 3.60
N GLY A 327 12.94 -9.77 3.56
CA GLY A 327 12.65 -11.16 3.20
C GLY A 327 11.16 -11.49 3.35
N GLY A 328 10.77 -12.71 2.97
CA GLY A 328 9.38 -13.16 2.99
C GLY A 328 8.62 -12.88 1.68
N GLU A 329 7.29 -12.98 1.74
CA GLU A 329 6.42 -12.78 0.57
C GLU A 329 5.35 -11.73 0.87
N LEU A 330 5.12 -10.81 -0.07
CA LEU A 330 4.02 -9.85 -0.08
C LEU A 330 3.18 -10.05 -1.34
N HIS A 331 1.92 -10.42 -1.16
CA HIS A 331 0.94 -10.54 -2.23
C HIS A 331 -0.16 -9.51 -2.01
N THR A 332 -0.40 -8.64 -2.98
CA THR A 332 -1.41 -7.58 -2.86
C THR A 332 -2.15 -7.36 -4.17
N GLY A 333 -3.35 -6.78 -4.10
CA GLY A 333 -4.05 -6.20 -5.25
C GLY A 333 -3.34 -4.93 -5.74
N ASN A 334 -4.08 -3.82 -5.92
CA ASN A 334 -3.43 -2.54 -6.20
C ASN A 334 -2.56 -2.09 -5.01
N MET A 335 -1.39 -1.53 -5.33
CA MET A 335 -0.48 -0.95 -4.35
C MET A 335 -0.21 0.51 -4.69
N VAL A 336 -0.31 1.39 -3.69
CA VAL A 336 0.01 2.81 -3.83
C VAL A 336 1.04 3.22 -2.78
N VAL A 337 2.14 3.81 -3.25
CA VAL A 337 3.22 4.35 -2.42
C VAL A 337 3.19 5.87 -2.52
N GLY A 338 2.79 6.53 -1.45
CA GLY A 338 2.60 7.97 -1.34
C GLY A 338 1.28 8.40 -1.96
N ASP A 339 0.19 8.35 -1.20
CA ASP A 339 -1.17 8.75 -1.62
C ASP A 339 -1.66 9.95 -0.82
N GLY A 340 -1.39 11.14 -1.35
CA GLY A 340 -1.62 12.45 -0.73
C GLY A 340 -0.52 12.90 0.20
N GLU A 341 0.36 11.98 0.61
CA GLU A 341 1.44 12.21 1.56
C GLU A 341 2.71 11.44 1.19
N GLN A 342 3.64 11.27 2.14
CA GLN A 342 4.94 10.64 1.94
C GLN A 342 4.87 9.12 2.18
N GLY A 343 5.08 8.35 1.12
CA GLY A 343 5.19 6.90 1.18
C GLY A 343 6.57 6.43 0.71
N THR A 344 7.16 5.48 1.44
CA THR A 344 8.41 4.83 1.04
C THR A 344 8.29 3.31 1.14
N PHE A 345 8.60 2.60 0.07
CA PHE A 345 8.76 1.15 0.05
C PHE A 345 10.21 0.80 -0.25
N ILE A 346 10.82 -0.01 0.60
CA ILE A 346 12.21 -0.46 0.48
C ILE A 346 12.21 -1.97 0.42
N GLN A 347 12.54 -2.53 -0.74
CA GLN A 347 12.81 -3.95 -0.94
C GLN A 347 14.32 -4.15 -1.02
N THR A 348 14.88 -4.93 -0.11
CA THR A 348 16.31 -5.15 -0.08
C THR A 348 16.65 -6.56 0.36
N THR A 349 17.60 -7.23 -0.28
CA THR A 349 18.18 -8.48 0.25
C THR A 349 19.45 -8.19 1.05
N PRO A 350 19.44 -8.34 2.39
CA PRO A 350 20.68 -8.60 3.11
C PRO A 350 21.31 -9.89 2.58
N ALA A 351 22.64 -9.97 2.52
CA ALA A 351 23.40 -11.11 1.99
C ALA A 351 23.16 -12.49 2.69
N ALA A 352 22.21 -12.58 3.62
CA ALA A 352 21.87 -13.78 4.39
C ALA A 352 20.35 -14.00 4.58
N ALA A 353 19.48 -13.22 3.90
CA ALA A 353 18.03 -13.34 4.02
C ALA A 353 17.41 -14.24 2.95
N LEU A 354 16.17 -14.70 3.18
CA LEU A 354 15.34 -15.31 2.13
C LEU A 354 14.91 -14.22 1.15
N ASP A 355 14.92 -14.55 -0.13
CA ASP A 355 14.65 -13.60 -1.21
C ASP A 355 13.24 -12.95 -1.05
N PRO A 356 13.15 -11.62 -0.92
CA PRO A 356 11.89 -10.91 -0.81
C PRO A 356 11.18 -10.93 -2.16
N LEU A 357 9.95 -11.44 -2.17
CA LEU A 357 9.07 -11.47 -3.31
C LEU A 357 7.88 -10.53 -3.11
N VAL A 358 7.71 -9.55 -4.00
CA VAL A 358 6.53 -8.69 -4.07
C VAL A 358 5.71 -9.05 -5.30
N GLU A 359 4.45 -9.43 -5.11
CA GLU A 359 3.49 -9.65 -6.17
C GLU A 359 2.31 -8.69 -6.06
N VAL A 360 2.10 -7.89 -7.10
CA VAL A 360 1.00 -6.91 -7.22
C VAL A 360 0.06 -7.40 -8.32
N THR A 361 -1.12 -7.91 -7.99
CA THR A 361 -2.12 -8.38 -8.97
C THR A 361 -3.08 -7.26 -9.38
N GLY A 362 -2.48 -6.14 -9.79
CA GLY A 362 -3.14 -4.87 -10.07
C GLY A 362 -2.09 -3.85 -10.50
N ASN A 363 -2.33 -2.58 -10.24
CA ASN A 363 -1.36 -1.52 -10.51
C ASN A 363 -0.48 -1.26 -9.30
N LEU A 364 0.80 -1.02 -9.56
CA LEU A 364 1.71 -0.39 -8.61
C LEU A 364 1.83 1.09 -8.98
N ILE A 365 1.41 1.97 -8.09
CA ILE A 365 1.51 3.43 -8.26
C ILE A 365 2.50 3.97 -7.23
N VAL A 366 3.51 4.71 -7.69
CA VAL A 366 4.51 5.37 -6.86
C VAL A 366 4.34 6.88 -7.03
N GLY A 367 3.70 7.53 -6.06
CA GLY A 367 3.21 8.90 -6.13
C GLY A 367 1.79 8.93 -6.71
N GLY A 368 0.78 8.83 -5.85
CA GLY A 368 -0.64 8.76 -6.18
C GLY A 368 -1.26 10.07 -6.67
N ALA A 369 -2.54 10.02 -7.05
CA ALA A 369 -3.26 11.11 -7.71
C ALA A 369 -3.69 12.26 -6.81
N GLN A 370 -3.54 12.11 -5.50
CA GLN A 370 -3.86 13.17 -4.55
C GLN A 370 -2.82 14.28 -4.61
N ASN A 371 -3.25 15.54 -4.42
CA ASN A 371 -2.33 16.67 -4.44
C ASN A 371 -1.32 16.61 -3.29
N GLY A 372 -0.03 16.75 -3.57
CA GLY A 372 1.04 16.65 -2.58
C GLY A 372 1.62 15.24 -2.40
N SER A 373 1.14 14.25 -3.16
CA SER A 373 1.66 12.88 -3.12
C SER A 373 3.16 12.81 -3.43
N VAL A 374 3.91 12.12 -2.56
CA VAL A 374 5.33 11.84 -2.74
C VAL A 374 5.57 10.34 -2.48
N GLY A 375 5.80 9.59 -3.55
CA GLY A 375 6.09 8.16 -3.48
C GLY A 375 7.55 7.85 -3.78
N SER A 376 8.13 6.91 -3.03
CA SER A 376 9.45 6.35 -3.31
C SER A 376 9.43 4.83 -3.19
N TYR A 377 9.87 4.13 -4.23
CA TYR A 377 10.08 2.69 -4.24
C TYR A 377 11.54 2.39 -4.57
N SER A 378 12.22 1.61 -3.73
CA SER A 378 13.55 1.10 -4.03
C SER A 378 13.59 -0.42 -3.98
N ILE A 379 14.23 -1.03 -4.96
CA ILE A 379 14.54 -2.46 -4.98
C ILE A 379 16.04 -2.65 -5.15
N THR A 380 16.64 -3.39 -4.22
CA THR A 380 18.08 -3.65 -4.18
C THR A 380 18.37 -5.09 -3.81
N GLY A 381 19.44 -5.60 -4.39
CA GLY A 381 20.08 -6.82 -3.97
C GLY A 381 19.70 -8.01 -4.83
N ASN A 382 20.69 -8.88 -5.02
CA ASN A 382 20.60 -10.06 -5.87
C ASN A 382 19.36 -10.86 -5.44
N ASP A 383 18.55 -11.26 -6.41
CA ASP A 383 17.35 -12.08 -6.21
C ASP A 383 16.14 -11.39 -5.54
N SER A 384 16.13 -10.06 -5.39
CA SER A 384 14.87 -9.35 -5.10
C SER A 384 13.95 -9.34 -6.32
N PHE A 385 12.71 -9.82 -6.17
CA PHE A 385 11.72 -9.87 -7.25
C PHE A 385 10.52 -8.95 -6.99
N LEU A 386 10.20 -8.11 -7.98
CA LEU A 386 8.92 -7.40 -8.07
C LEU A 386 8.17 -7.87 -9.32
N ASN A 387 6.99 -8.43 -9.13
CA ASN A 387 6.09 -8.84 -10.20
C ASN A 387 4.78 -8.04 -10.15
N VAL A 388 4.56 -7.16 -11.13
CA VAL A 388 3.29 -6.47 -11.33
C VAL A 388 2.51 -7.23 -12.41
N LYS A 389 1.41 -7.86 -12.02
CA LYS A 389 0.65 -8.83 -12.82
C LYS A 389 -0.76 -8.32 -13.11
N PHE A 390 -1.36 -8.81 -14.19
CA PHE A 390 -2.80 -8.66 -14.40
C PHE A 390 -3.58 -9.33 -13.27
N ALA A 391 -4.69 -8.71 -12.85
CA ALA A 391 -5.62 -9.30 -11.89
C ALA A 391 -6.21 -10.61 -12.46
N PRO A 392 -6.41 -11.67 -11.63
CA PRO A 392 -7.09 -12.88 -12.04
C PRO A 392 -8.51 -12.58 -12.57
N GLY A 393 -8.82 -12.98 -13.81
CA GLY A 393 -10.13 -12.73 -14.44
C GLY A 393 -10.24 -11.39 -15.19
N GLY A 394 -9.23 -10.52 -15.10
CA GLY A 394 -9.06 -9.37 -15.99
C GLY A 394 -8.50 -9.83 -17.33
N ASN A 395 -9.32 -9.81 -18.37
CA ASN A 395 -8.99 -10.37 -19.68
C ASN A 395 -7.86 -9.59 -20.36
N GLY A 396 -6.65 -10.11 -20.30
CA GLY A 396 -5.59 -9.84 -21.27
C GLY A 396 -5.88 -10.42 -22.67
N ASN A 397 -7.15 -10.58 -23.09
CA ASN A 397 -7.51 -11.27 -24.34
C ASN A 397 -8.87 -10.96 -24.99
N ASP A 398 -9.71 -10.03 -24.49
CA ASP A 398 -11.04 -9.79 -25.13
C ASP A 398 -11.33 -8.36 -25.61
N GLY A 399 -10.36 -7.44 -25.59
CA GLY A 399 -10.47 -6.18 -26.34
C GLY A 399 -11.64 -5.27 -25.94
N THR A 400 -12.25 -5.45 -24.77
CA THR A 400 -13.28 -4.54 -24.27
C THR A 400 -13.00 -4.11 -22.83
N ASN A 401 -12.03 -3.22 -22.67
CA ASN A 401 -11.83 -2.48 -21.42
C ASN A 401 -12.72 -1.21 -21.38
N GLY A 402 -13.37 -0.99 -20.23
CA GLY A 402 -14.51 -0.09 -20.01
C GLY A 402 -14.33 1.38 -20.41
N THR A 403 -15.46 2.01 -20.73
CA THR A 403 -15.60 3.40 -21.19
C THR A 403 -15.55 4.43 -20.04
N TYR A 404 -14.71 5.46 -20.16
CA TYR A 404 -14.82 6.71 -19.41
C TYR A 404 -15.72 7.68 -20.20
N ASP A 405 -16.81 8.16 -19.60
CA ASP A 405 -17.74 9.13 -20.19
C ASP A 405 -17.33 10.56 -19.79
N ASP A 406 -16.82 11.35 -20.75
CA ASP A 406 -16.45 12.76 -20.55
C ASP A 406 -17.59 13.75 -20.88
N GLY A 407 -18.80 13.25 -21.15
CA GLY A 407 -19.98 14.09 -21.36
C GLY A 407 -19.99 14.93 -22.64
N THR A 408 -19.12 14.67 -23.63
CA THR A 408 -19.14 15.38 -24.91
C THR A 408 -19.70 14.54 -26.08
N PRO A 409 -20.59 15.10 -26.95
CA PRO A 409 -21.16 14.33 -28.04
C PRO A 409 -20.21 14.27 -29.26
N ALA A 410 -19.70 13.07 -29.51
CA ALA A 410 -19.29 12.54 -30.82
C ALA A 410 -18.11 13.22 -31.56
N HIS A 411 -16.89 12.75 -31.27
CA HIS A 411 -15.88 12.49 -32.30
C HIS A 411 -14.90 11.39 -31.83
N ASN A 412 -15.00 10.21 -32.46
CA ASN A 412 -14.06 9.07 -32.42
C ASN A 412 -13.35 8.79 -31.07
N GLN A 413 -14.09 8.12 -30.19
CA GLN A 413 -13.63 7.53 -28.93
C GLN A 413 -12.52 6.50 -29.19
N ILE A 414 -11.25 6.88 -28.97
CA ILE A 414 -10.19 5.89 -28.72
C ILE A 414 -10.30 5.55 -27.24
N SER A 415 -10.90 4.40 -26.96
CA SER A 415 -10.94 3.75 -25.67
C SER A 415 -9.56 3.80 -25.03
N ARG A 416 -9.42 4.48 -23.88
CA ARG A 416 -8.21 4.41 -23.05
C ARG A 416 -8.53 3.58 -21.80
N PRO A 417 -8.17 2.28 -21.79
CA PRO A 417 -8.25 1.43 -20.61
C PRO A 417 -7.37 1.95 -19.47
N ASN A 418 -7.75 1.71 -18.23
CA ASN A 418 -6.81 1.56 -17.12
C ASN A 418 -6.22 0.14 -17.26
N PRO A 419 -4.98 -0.08 -17.75
CA PRO A 419 -4.46 -1.41 -17.83
C PRO A 419 -4.07 -1.84 -16.41
N ASN A 420 -4.88 -2.71 -15.79
CA ASN A 420 -4.46 -3.47 -14.61
C ASN A 420 -3.08 -4.10 -14.91
N GLY A 421 -2.18 -4.21 -13.93
CA GLY A 421 -0.83 -4.77 -14.15
C GLY A 421 0.22 -3.75 -14.58
N ALA A 422 -0.07 -2.45 -14.49
CA ALA A 422 0.86 -1.37 -14.82
C ALA A 422 1.70 -0.91 -13.62
N LEU A 423 2.93 -0.46 -13.88
CA LEU A 423 3.75 0.32 -12.97
C LEU A 423 3.66 1.80 -13.36
N ILE A 424 3.15 2.64 -12.47
CA ILE A 424 2.96 4.08 -12.70
C ILE A 424 3.79 4.84 -11.68
N ILE A 425 4.72 5.66 -12.16
CA ILE A 425 5.61 6.50 -11.34
C ILE A 425 5.19 7.95 -11.56
N ALA A 426 4.62 8.53 -10.51
CA ALA A 426 3.89 9.80 -10.48
C ALA A 426 2.62 9.77 -11.34
N GLN A 427 1.49 9.53 -10.69
CA GLN A 427 0.16 9.55 -11.30
C GLN A 427 -0.53 10.89 -11.01
N GLY A 428 -0.55 11.83 -11.94
CA GLY A 428 -1.30 13.09 -11.78
C GLY A 428 -2.79 12.93 -12.11
N LEU A 429 -3.58 13.94 -11.76
CA LEU A 429 -4.95 14.07 -12.24
C LEU A 429 -4.98 14.61 -13.67
N ALA A 430 -5.93 14.13 -14.48
CA ALA A 430 -6.06 14.52 -15.88
C ALA A 430 -6.33 16.03 -16.07
N ASP A 431 -6.97 16.68 -15.10
CA ASP A 431 -7.21 18.12 -15.08
C ASP A 431 -5.99 18.95 -14.65
N GLY A 432 -4.91 18.30 -14.20
CA GLY A 432 -3.69 18.93 -13.71
C GLY A 432 -3.83 19.61 -12.34
N SER A 433 -4.89 19.32 -11.57
CA SER A 433 -5.12 19.96 -10.27
C SER A 433 -4.18 19.47 -9.15
N ALA A 434 -3.57 18.29 -9.31
CA ALA A 434 -2.64 17.71 -8.34
C ALA A 434 -1.18 17.84 -8.79
N THR A 435 -0.31 18.30 -7.88
CA THR A 435 1.14 18.19 -8.02
C THR A 435 1.60 16.91 -7.32
N VAL A 436 2.25 16.02 -8.05
CA VAL A 436 2.61 14.68 -7.55
C VAL A 436 4.02 14.32 -7.98
N SER A 437 4.72 13.55 -7.15
CA SER A 437 6.06 13.06 -7.44
C SER A 437 6.24 11.60 -7.09
N GLY A 438 7.03 10.90 -7.91
CA GLY A 438 7.28 9.47 -7.77
C GLY A 438 8.71 9.15 -8.17
N THR A 439 9.40 8.35 -7.36
CA THR A 439 10.75 7.86 -7.66
C THR A 439 10.80 6.34 -7.54
N PHE A 440 11.32 5.68 -8.57
CA PHE A 440 11.61 4.25 -8.56
C PHE A 440 13.10 4.01 -8.79
N THR A 441 13.75 3.26 -7.91
CA THR A 441 15.19 2.95 -8.02
C THR A 441 15.39 1.44 -8.03
N GLN A 442 16.07 0.95 -9.07
CA GLN A 442 16.45 -0.45 -9.23
C GLN A 442 17.97 -0.59 -9.25
N ASP A 443 18.51 -1.42 -8.36
CA ASP A 443 19.95 -1.68 -8.26
C ASP A 443 20.25 -3.11 -7.77
N VAL A 444 21.54 -3.46 -7.81
CA VAL A 444 22.21 -4.69 -7.38
C VAL A 444 21.52 -5.96 -7.90
N ASP A 445 21.52 -6.16 -9.22
CA ASP A 445 21.00 -7.37 -9.91
C ASP A 445 19.58 -7.79 -9.51
N SER A 446 18.71 -6.82 -9.21
CA SER A 446 17.29 -7.05 -8.91
C SER A 446 16.45 -7.28 -10.17
N HIS A 447 15.27 -7.88 -10.02
CA HIS A 447 14.39 -8.23 -11.15
C HIS A 447 13.00 -7.60 -11.02
N VAL A 448 12.64 -6.76 -11.99
CA VAL A 448 11.32 -6.12 -12.08
C VAL A 448 10.59 -6.59 -13.33
N ASN A 449 9.46 -7.27 -13.15
CA ASN A 449 8.61 -7.74 -14.24
C ASN A 449 7.25 -7.05 -14.17
N VAL A 450 6.92 -6.28 -15.20
CA VAL A 450 5.65 -5.56 -15.32
C VAL A 450 4.87 -6.15 -16.48
N ALA A 451 3.71 -6.74 -16.18
CA ALA A 451 2.88 -7.39 -17.20
C ALA A 451 2.24 -6.38 -18.16
N GLY A 452 1.86 -5.19 -17.68
CA GLY A 452 1.31 -4.09 -18.45
C GLY A 452 2.34 -3.00 -18.79
N ASP A 453 1.90 -1.75 -18.77
CA ASP A 453 2.72 -0.58 -19.09
C ASP A 453 3.61 -0.15 -17.93
N VAL A 454 4.78 0.43 -18.24
CA VAL A 454 5.54 1.27 -17.32
C VAL A 454 5.36 2.72 -17.72
N VAL A 455 4.87 3.55 -16.81
CA VAL A 455 4.59 4.97 -17.04
C VAL A 455 5.38 5.82 -16.07
N VAL A 456 6.17 6.78 -16.57
CA VAL A 456 6.99 7.69 -15.79
C VAL A 456 6.53 9.12 -16.07
N GLY A 457 5.90 9.77 -15.10
CA GLY A 457 5.30 11.09 -15.23
C GLY A 457 3.99 11.08 -16.01
N GLN A 458 2.92 10.56 -15.40
CA GLN A 458 1.58 10.49 -16.01
C GLN A 458 0.75 11.74 -15.69
N HIS A 459 0.22 12.39 -16.72
CA HIS A 459 -0.59 13.63 -16.64
C HIS A 459 0.17 14.88 -16.20
N ARG A 460 -0.49 16.03 -16.36
CA ARG A 460 0.09 17.35 -16.05
C ARG A 460 0.44 17.44 -14.56
N ASN A 461 1.53 18.14 -14.26
CA ASN A 461 2.05 18.36 -12.89
C ASN A 461 2.53 17.10 -12.15
N ALA A 462 2.60 15.94 -12.83
CA ALA A 462 3.28 14.76 -12.34
C ALA A 462 4.76 14.79 -12.72
N THR A 463 5.63 14.52 -11.75
CA THR A 463 7.08 14.36 -11.95
C THR A 463 7.51 12.96 -11.54
N GLY A 464 7.77 12.09 -12.52
CA GLY A 464 8.22 10.72 -12.30
C GLY A 464 9.70 10.54 -12.63
N SER A 465 10.39 9.72 -11.86
CA SER A 465 11.77 9.31 -12.13
C SER A 465 11.96 7.81 -11.97
N TYR A 466 12.56 7.18 -12.95
CA TYR A 466 13.04 5.79 -12.87
C TYR A 466 14.56 5.79 -12.99
N THR A 467 15.26 5.12 -12.06
CA THR A 467 16.71 4.92 -12.11
C THR A 467 17.02 3.43 -12.15
N LEU A 468 17.74 2.98 -13.19
CA LEU A 468 18.24 1.62 -13.36
C LEU A 468 19.76 1.60 -13.31
N ASP A 469 20.33 1.17 -12.19
CA ASP A 469 21.78 1.04 -12.02
C ASP A 469 22.29 -0.36 -12.40
N SER A 470 21.51 -1.41 -12.11
CA SER A 470 21.77 -2.79 -12.54
C SER A 470 20.49 -3.65 -12.43
N GLY A 471 20.56 -4.94 -12.80
CA GLY A 471 19.39 -5.82 -12.84
C GLY A 471 18.59 -5.77 -14.15
N ASP A 472 17.40 -6.35 -14.15
CA ASP A 472 16.54 -6.48 -15.33
C ASP A 472 15.16 -5.84 -15.11
N LEU A 473 14.71 -5.03 -16.07
CA LEU A 473 13.35 -4.52 -16.18
C LEU A 473 12.68 -5.11 -17.42
N THR A 474 11.68 -5.97 -17.22
CA THR A 474 10.86 -6.53 -18.31
C THR A 474 9.49 -5.87 -18.34
N ILE A 475 9.11 -5.34 -19.50
CA ILE A 475 7.85 -4.61 -19.70
C ILE A 475 7.01 -5.37 -20.73
N GLY A 476 5.85 -5.85 -20.31
CA GLY A 476 4.90 -6.53 -21.16
C GLY A 476 4.12 -5.57 -22.07
N GLY A 477 3.89 -4.34 -21.66
CA GLY A 477 3.17 -3.32 -22.43
C GLY A 477 4.09 -2.32 -23.13
N LYS A 478 3.89 -1.04 -22.84
CA LYS A 478 4.65 0.12 -23.33
C LYS A 478 5.54 0.67 -22.23
N LEU A 479 6.66 1.26 -22.64
CA LEU A 479 7.39 2.19 -21.78
C LEU A 479 6.98 3.62 -22.16
N LEU A 480 6.44 4.39 -21.22
CA LEU A 480 5.99 5.76 -21.45
C LEU A 480 6.74 6.71 -20.52
N VAL A 481 7.61 7.56 -21.06
CA VAL A 481 8.39 8.55 -20.31
C VAL A 481 7.89 9.95 -20.67
N GLY A 482 7.33 10.67 -19.71
CA GLY A 482 6.77 12.01 -19.91
C GLY A 482 5.41 12.01 -20.62
N ASN A 483 4.44 11.24 -20.11
CA ASN A 483 3.10 11.12 -20.70
C ASN A 483 2.19 12.26 -20.19
N SER A 484 2.22 13.42 -20.85
CA SER A 484 1.61 14.70 -20.41
C SER A 484 2.22 15.33 -19.14
N GLY A 485 3.05 14.60 -18.39
CA GLY A 485 3.84 15.09 -17.26
C GLY A 485 5.33 15.20 -17.58
N VAL A 486 6.15 15.30 -16.54
CA VAL A 486 7.60 15.24 -16.62
C VAL A 486 8.06 13.84 -16.22
N GLY A 487 8.73 13.14 -17.13
CA GLY A 487 9.28 11.81 -16.87
C GLY A 487 10.77 11.76 -17.16
N THR A 488 11.54 11.18 -16.25
CA THR A 488 12.96 10.91 -16.43
C THR A 488 13.24 9.43 -16.26
N PHE A 489 13.96 8.83 -17.20
CA PHE A 489 14.47 7.47 -17.10
C PHE A 489 16.00 7.50 -17.22
N ASP A 490 16.70 7.17 -16.14
CA ASP A 490 18.16 7.16 -16.09
C ASP A 490 18.67 5.72 -16.00
N GLN A 491 19.40 5.28 -17.03
CA GLN A 491 19.99 3.95 -17.12
C GLN A 491 21.52 4.04 -17.10
N SER A 492 22.13 3.52 -16.03
CA SER A 492 23.59 3.40 -15.93
C SER A 492 24.09 1.97 -16.14
N GLY A 493 23.22 0.97 -15.98
CA GLY A 493 23.51 -0.44 -16.23
C GLY A 493 22.25 -1.28 -16.49
N GLY A 494 22.33 -2.58 -16.24
CA GLY A 494 21.20 -3.51 -16.35
C GLY A 494 20.66 -3.73 -17.78
N ALA A 495 19.51 -4.39 -17.87
CA ALA A 495 18.77 -4.61 -19.11
C ALA A 495 17.33 -4.12 -19.01
N VAL A 496 16.88 -3.38 -20.03
CA VAL A 496 15.48 -2.99 -20.22
C VAL A 496 14.95 -3.73 -21.44
N ASN A 497 13.90 -4.53 -21.27
CA ASN A 497 13.27 -5.31 -22.34
C ASN A 497 11.80 -4.89 -22.50
N VAL A 498 11.45 -4.19 -23.58
CA VAL A 498 10.08 -3.78 -23.90
C VAL A 498 9.48 -4.77 -24.89
N THR A 499 8.72 -5.73 -24.37
CA THR A 499 8.36 -6.95 -25.09
C THR A 499 7.03 -6.89 -25.83
N GLY A 500 6.06 -6.09 -25.35
CA GLY A 500 4.72 -6.01 -25.95
C GLY A 500 3.82 -7.24 -25.72
N THR A 501 4.22 -8.19 -24.86
CA THR A 501 3.48 -9.44 -24.58
C THR A 501 2.14 -9.28 -23.88
N ALA A 502 1.84 -8.11 -23.29
CA ALA A 502 0.61 -7.78 -22.55
C ALA A 502 -0.69 -8.01 -23.34
N TYR A 503 -0.61 -7.97 -24.67
CA TYR A 503 -1.77 -7.94 -25.56
C TYR A 503 -2.04 -9.30 -26.26
N GLY A 504 -1.61 -10.41 -25.64
CA GLY A 504 -2.14 -11.74 -25.95
C GLY A 504 -1.62 -12.42 -27.23
N ASN A 505 -0.48 -12.00 -27.78
CA ASN A 505 0.08 -12.65 -28.97
C ASN A 505 1.56 -13.08 -28.80
N PRO A 506 1.85 -14.39 -28.71
CA PRO A 506 3.22 -14.91 -28.63
C PRO A 506 4.03 -14.77 -29.93
N ASP A 507 3.43 -14.32 -31.04
CA ASP A 507 4.08 -14.08 -32.33
C ASP A 507 4.49 -12.60 -32.56
N TYR A 508 4.68 -11.79 -31.51
CA TYR A 508 5.20 -10.40 -31.65
C TYR A 508 6.70 -10.31 -32.00
N SER A 509 7.32 -11.41 -32.44
CA SER A 509 8.64 -11.38 -33.10
C SER A 509 8.61 -10.68 -34.47
N ALA A 510 7.45 -10.20 -34.91
CA ALA A 510 7.30 -9.35 -36.08
C ALA A 510 6.21 -8.31 -35.83
N ILE A 511 6.55 -7.04 -36.10
CA ILE A 511 5.71 -5.86 -36.38
C ILE A 511 6.10 -4.65 -35.50
N GLY A 512 7.37 -4.25 -35.58
CA GLY A 512 7.72 -2.87 -35.94
C GLY A 512 7.53 -2.64 -37.45
N ASN A 513 6.37 -3.03 -38.03
CA ASN A 513 6.07 -2.69 -39.41
C ASN A 513 5.33 -1.36 -39.44
N ALA A 514 6.01 -0.37 -39.99
CA ALA A 514 5.44 0.86 -40.49
C ALA A 514 4.06 0.62 -41.13
N SER A 515 3.01 1.18 -40.53
CA SER A 515 1.84 1.60 -41.30
C SER A 515 1.55 3.05 -41.00
N ILE A 516 2.22 3.85 -41.83
CA ILE A 516 1.99 5.19 -42.38
C ILE A 516 0.49 5.63 -42.53
N ASN A 517 -0.51 4.90 -41.98
CA ASN A 517 -1.95 5.15 -42.14
C ASN A 517 -2.82 4.87 -40.89
N GLY A 518 -2.34 5.15 -39.67
CA GLY A 518 -3.23 5.64 -38.60
C GLY A 518 -4.04 4.63 -37.76
N GLN A 519 -3.56 3.41 -37.53
CA GLN A 519 -4.11 2.56 -36.46
C GLN A 519 -2.99 1.72 -35.83
N TYR A 520 -2.48 2.15 -34.67
CA TYR A 520 -1.42 1.49 -33.90
C TYR A 520 -1.99 1.00 -32.57
N ASP A 521 -1.70 -0.25 -32.18
CA ASP A 521 -1.91 -0.70 -30.79
C ASP A 521 -0.68 -0.40 -29.90
N GLY A 522 0.48 -0.13 -30.52
CA GLY A 522 1.67 0.47 -29.91
C GLY A 522 2.38 -0.38 -28.84
N ALA A 523 2.02 -1.64 -28.65
CA ALA A 523 2.66 -2.56 -27.72
C ALA A 523 4.15 -2.79 -28.07
N GLY A 524 5.01 -2.92 -27.06
CA GLY A 524 6.45 -3.15 -27.28
C GLY A 524 7.25 -1.90 -27.67
N ILE A 525 6.63 -0.72 -27.62
CA ILE A 525 7.25 0.56 -27.98
C ILE A 525 7.63 1.33 -26.71
N ALA A 526 8.80 1.96 -26.74
CA ALA A 526 9.20 3.01 -25.81
C ALA A 526 8.85 4.38 -26.39
N PHE A 527 7.94 5.10 -25.73
CA PHE A 527 7.57 6.48 -26.02
C PHE A 527 8.32 7.39 -25.05
N ILE A 528 9.23 8.20 -25.58
CA ILE A 528 9.98 9.20 -24.81
C ILE A 528 9.47 10.56 -25.25
N GLY A 529 8.66 11.22 -24.42
CA GLY A 529 8.06 12.51 -24.75
C GLY A 529 6.76 12.40 -25.54
N GLY A 530 5.68 12.09 -24.81
CA GLY A 530 4.33 12.03 -25.35
C GLY A 530 3.98 10.72 -26.07
N SER A 531 2.69 10.37 -26.01
CA SER A 531 1.99 9.28 -26.68
C SER A 531 0.65 9.74 -27.28
N TRP A 532 -0.01 8.87 -28.03
CA TRP A 532 -1.37 9.12 -28.56
C TRP A 532 -2.33 9.62 -27.48
N GLY A 533 -2.81 10.86 -27.58
CA GLY A 533 -3.72 11.47 -26.61
C GLY A 533 -3.03 12.24 -25.47
N SER A 534 -1.74 12.55 -25.60
CA SER A 534 -1.01 13.51 -24.77
C SER A 534 -0.45 14.63 -25.66
N ASP A 535 -0.47 15.88 -25.21
CA ASP A 535 -0.07 17.04 -26.04
C ASP A 535 0.91 18.00 -25.34
N SER A 536 1.34 17.68 -24.11
CA SER A 536 2.06 18.63 -23.25
C SER A 536 3.14 18.03 -22.33
N GLY A 537 3.61 16.80 -22.56
CA GLY A 537 4.60 16.14 -21.69
C GLY A 537 6.05 16.39 -22.10
N THR A 538 6.97 16.19 -21.15
CA THR A 538 8.41 16.15 -21.40
C THR A 538 8.97 14.83 -20.92
N GLY A 539 9.56 14.06 -21.82
CA GLY A 539 10.23 12.80 -21.48
C GLY A 539 11.73 12.87 -21.76
N THR A 540 12.54 12.45 -20.80
CA THR A 540 14.00 12.35 -20.94
C THR A 540 14.45 10.92 -20.64
N TYR A 541 15.21 10.31 -21.54
CA TYR A 541 15.87 9.02 -21.33
C TYR A 541 17.38 9.21 -21.41
N THR A 542 18.09 9.01 -20.31
CA THR A 542 19.56 9.06 -20.24
C THR A 542 20.11 7.65 -20.19
N MET A 543 21.03 7.30 -21.11
CA MET A 543 21.71 6.00 -21.12
C MET A 543 23.23 6.19 -21.08
N SER A 544 23.87 5.63 -20.06
CA SER A 544 25.34 5.62 -19.92
C SER A 544 25.94 4.21 -19.92
N GLY A 545 25.11 3.17 -19.77
CA GLY A 545 25.49 1.77 -19.81
C GLY A 545 24.28 0.84 -19.93
N GLY A 546 24.50 -0.47 -19.86
CA GLY A 546 23.44 -1.48 -19.95
C GLY A 546 22.94 -1.76 -21.37
N THR A 547 21.75 -2.36 -21.46
CA THR A 547 21.05 -2.67 -22.70
C THR A 547 19.60 -2.17 -22.67
N LEU A 548 19.12 -1.69 -23.81
CA LEU A 548 17.69 -1.40 -24.06
C LEU A 548 17.29 -2.14 -25.34
N ASP A 549 16.39 -3.11 -25.22
CA ASP A 549 15.78 -3.82 -26.34
C ASP A 549 14.29 -3.50 -26.41
N ALA A 550 13.84 -2.90 -27.51
CA ALA A 550 12.45 -2.53 -27.73
C ALA A 550 12.01 -2.88 -29.15
N GLY A 551 10.74 -3.23 -29.32
CA GLY A 551 10.16 -3.37 -30.66
C GLY A 551 10.20 -2.04 -31.44
N GLY A 552 10.16 -0.92 -30.73
CA GLY A 552 10.19 0.42 -31.29
C GLY A 552 10.62 1.48 -30.29
N ILE A 553 11.22 2.56 -30.78
CA ILE A 553 11.50 3.76 -29.99
C ILE A 553 10.96 4.98 -30.72
N GLU A 554 10.11 5.73 -30.04
CA GLU A 554 9.60 7.02 -30.49
C GLU A 554 10.05 8.12 -29.54
N VAL A 555 10.81 9.07 -30.06
CA VAL A 555 11.31 10.23 -29.32
C VAL A 555 10.55 11.47 -29.80
N GLY A 556 9.86 12.13 -28.88
CA GLY A 556 9.06 13.32 -29.15
C GLY A 556 7.88 13.03 -30.08
N PHE A 557 7.07 12.02 -29.76
CA PHE A 557 5.99 11.61 -30.64
C PHE A 557 4.91 12.68 -30.77
N THR A 558 4.22 13.02 -29.68
CA THR A 558 3.21 14.09 -29.63
C THR A 558 3.61 15.28 -28.76
N ALA A 559 4.76 15.18 -28.08
CA ALA A 559 5.28 16.20 -27.19
C ALA A 559 6.82 16.27 -27.31
N THR A 560 7.50 16.83 -26.30
CA THR A 560 8.96 16.94 -26.30
C THR A 560 9.58 15.69 -25.71
N GLY A 561 10.44 15.03 -26.48
CA GLY A 561 11.20 13.86 -26.09
C GLY A 561 12.69 14.04 -26.32
N GLU A 562 13.49 13.57 -25.38
CA GLU A 562 14.94 13.65 -25.42
C GLU A 562 15.54 12.31 -25.03
N MET A 563 16.46 11.79 -25.85
CA MET A 563 17.23 10.59 -25.56
C MET A 563 18.71 10.89 -25.67
N ASP A 564 19.44 10.75 -24.56
CA ASP A 564 20.88 10.99 -24.47
C ASP A 564 21.62 9.66 -24.23
N GLN A 565 22.24 9.12 -25.27
CA GLN A 565 23.01 7.88 -25.21
C GLN A 565 24.51 8.18 -25.25
N SER A 566 25.19 7.98 -24.12
CA SER A 566 26.64 8.14 -23.98
C SER A 566 27.41 6.82 -23.88
N GLY A 567 26.70 5.72 -23.60
CA GLY A 567 27.22 4.36 -23.52
C GLY A 567 26.09 3.32 -23.64
N GLY A 568 26.44 2.04 -23.46
CA GLY A 568 25.49 0.92 -23.55
C GLY A 568 25.01 0.62 -24.98
N VAL A 569 24.10 -0.35 -25.10
CA VAL A 569 23.56 -0.83 -26.39
C VAL A 569 22.05 -0.64 -26.46
N VAL A 570 21.59 0.13 -27.43
CA VAL A 570 20.17 0.26 -27.79
C VAL A 570 19.92 -0.60 -29.03
N THR A 571 18.98 -1.54 -28.93
CA THR A 571 18.49 -2.34 -30.05
C THR A 571 17.02 -2.06 -30.26
N THR A 572 16.64 -1.70 -31.48
CA THR A 572 15.25 -1.49 -31.84
C THR A 572 14.97 -1.93 -33.27
N GLN A 573 13.72 -2.28 -33.58
CA GLN A 573 13.32 -2.52 -34.98
C GLN A 573 13.11 -1.20 -35.72
N PHE A 574 12.72 -0.14 -35.01
CA PHE A 574 12.47 1.18 -35.57
C PHE A 574 12.83 2.31 -34.58
N LEU A 575 13.32 3.43 -35.13
CA LEU A 575 13.54 4.65 -34.37
C LEU A 575 12.88 5.82 -35.11
N ALA A 576 12.04 6.59 -34.42
CA ALA A 576 11.45 7.80 -34.96
C ALA A 576 11.64 9.00 -34.01
N MET A 577 12.05 10.13 -34.57
CA MET A 577 12.17 11.42 -33.87
C MET A 577 11.20 12.42 -34.50
N GLY A 578 10.28 12.98 -33.71
CA GLY A 578 9.29 13.93 -34.24
C GLY A 578 8.26 13.25 -35.17
N GLY A 579 7.63 12.17 -34.70
CA GLY A 579 6.90 11.20 -35.54
C GLY A 579 5.38 11.37 -35.71
N CYS A 580 4.70 12.34 -35.07
CA CYS A 580 3.22 12.33 -35.13
C CYS A 580 2.64 12.86 -36.45
N GLY A 581 2.37 11.95 -37.39
CA GLY A 581 1.65 12.24 -38.63
C GLY A 581 0.19 12.67 -38.44
N GLY A 582 -0.48 12.22 -37.37
CA GLY A 582 -1.86 12.60 -37.04
C GLY A 582 -2.01 13.96 -36.37
N CYS A 583 -0.93 14.53 -35.83
CA CYS A 583 -0.90 15.79 -35.09
C CYS A 583 -0.53 16.98 -35.97
N ALA A 584 -0.30 16.76 -37.27
CA ALA A 584 0.32 17.72 -38.19
C ALA A 584 1.64 18.30 -37.64
N GLY A 585 2.43 17.49 -36.93
CA GLY A 585 3.70 17.89 -36.34
C GLY A 585 3.63 18.90 -35.18
N ARG A 586 2.44 19.36 -34.77
CA ARG A 586 2.33 20.33 -33.67
C ARG A 586 2.82 19.72 -32.36
N ASN A 587 3.75 20.41 -31.69
CA ASN A 587 4.39 20.05 -30.43
C ASN A 587 5.23 18.75 -30.45
N SER A 588 5.37 18.08 -31.59
CA SER A 588 6.19 16.87 -31.75
C SER A 588 7.66 17.26 -31.94
N VAL A 589 8.45 17.15 -30.87
CA VAL A 589 9.88 17.54 -30.84
C VAL A 589 10.69 16.39 -30.30
N GLY A 590 11.37 15.65 -31.17
CA GLY A 590 12.23 14.54 -30.80
C GLY A 590 13.71 14.89 -30.94
N ILE A 591 14.50 14.71 -29.89
CA ILE A 591 15.94 14.96 -29.89
C ILE A 591 16.65 13.69 -29.44
N TYR A 592 17.55 13.17 -30.27
CA TYR A 592 18.42 12.05 -29.92
C TYR A 592 19.88 12.48 -29.98
N ARG A 593 20.66 12.20 -28.93
CA ARG A 593 22.10 12.43 -28.90
C ARG A 593 22.86 11.13 -28.68
N LEU A 594 23.66 10.75 -29.66
CA LEU A 594 24.59 9.64 -29.59
C LEU A 594 26.01 10.18 -29.38
N SER A 595 26.65 9.72 -28.31
CA SER A 595 27.98 10.17 -27.91
C SER A 595 28.79 9.03 -27.27
N GLY A 596 30.01 9.33 -26.84
CA GLY A 596 30.86 8.38 -26.12
C GLY A 596 31.09 7.08 -26.88
N ASN A 597 30.76 5.95 -26.25
CA ASN A 597 30.87 4.60 -26.81
C ASN A 597 29.50 3.92 -27.00
N GLY A 598 28.40 4.67 -26.99
CA GLY A 598 27.07 4.12 -27.19
C GLY A 598 26.93 3.41 -28.53
N GLU A 599 26.17 2.32 -28.56
CA GLU A 599 25.83 1.57 -29.77
C GLU A 599 24.32 1.62 -29.99
N LEU A 600 23.90 2.15 -31.14
CA LEU A 600 22.50 2.20 -31.59
C LEU A 600 22.33 1.25 -32.77
N ASN A 601 21.48 0.24 -32.61
CA ASN A 601 21.21 -0.79 -33.61
C ASN A 601 19.74 -0.73 -34.04
N VAL A 602 19.49 -0.18 -35.24
CA VAL A 602 18.14 -0.08 -35.85
C VAL A 602 18.01 -1.16 -36.93
N THR A 603 17.24 -2.21 -36.62
CA THR A 603 17.39 -3.51 -37.29
C THR A 603 16.40 -3.82 -38.41
N PHE A 604 15.28 -3.08 -38.54
CA PHE A 604 14.22 -3.40 -39.50
C PHE A 604 13.69 -2.21 -40.30
N SER A 605 12.68 -1.47 -39.81
CA SER A 605 11.95 -0.48 -40.62
C SER A 605 12.71 0.84 -40.81
N GLY A 606 13.84 1.00 -40.12
CA GLY A 606 14.75 2.11 -40.32
C GLY A 606 14.62 3.22 -39.28
N GLU A 607 15.45 4.24 -39.46
CA GLU A 607 15.58 5.42 -38.61
C GLU A 607 14.93 6.62 -39.31
N GLN A 608 14.07 7.34 -38.61
CA GLN A 608 13.32 8.49 -39.13
C GLN A 608 13.61 9.74 -38.29
N VAL A 609 14.14 10.76 -38.93
CA VAL A 609 14.45 12.06 -38.31
C VAL A 609 13.53 13.13 -38.91
N GLY A 610 12.59 13.62 -38.10
CA GLY A 610 11.69 14.71 -38.49
C GLY A 610 10.77 14.34 -39.65
N GLN A 611 10.11 13.17 -39.58
CA GLN A 611 9.21 12.75 -40.66
C GLN A 611 7.99 13.69 -40.76
N PHE A 612 7.35 14.00 -39.62
CA PHE A 612 6.13 14.83 -39.58
C PHE A 612 6.25 16.03 -38.64
N GLY A 613 7.02 15.92 -37.57
CA GLY A 613 7.35 16.97 -36.61
C GLY A 613 8.83 17.35 -36.66
N HIS A 614 9.31 17.98 -35.60
CA HIS A 614 10.70 18.39 -35.46
C HIS A 614 11.54 17.24 -34.91
N GLY A 615 12.48 16.74 -35.69
CA GLY A 615 13.42 15.69 -35.26
C GLY A 615 14.86 16.16 -35.38
N GLU A 616 15.65 15.93 -34.33
CA GLU A 616 17.09 16.20 -34.30
C GLU A 616 17.86 14.94 -33.90
N PHE A 617 18.90 14.62 -34.66
CA PHE A 617 19.86 13.56 -34.33
C PHE A 617 21.27 14.12 -34.28
N TYR A 618 21.90 14.07 -33.10
CA TYR A 618 23.27 14.53 -32.89
C TYR A 618 24.19 13.33 -32.63
N GLN A 619 25.16 13.10 -33.52
CA GLN A 619 26.18 12.08 -33.31
C GLN A 619 27.56 12.72 -33.12
N THR A 620 28.08 12.68 -31.90
CA THR A 620 29.43 13.16 -31.55
C THR A 620 30.40 12.04 -31.21
N GLY A 621 29.89 10.83 -31.04
CA GLY A 621 30.61 9.59 -30.74
C GLY A 621 29.71 8.37 -30.97
N GLY A 622 30.10 7.21 -30.46
CA GLY A 622 29.32 5.97 -30.59
C GLY A 622 29.23 5.40 -32.00
N THR A 623 28.43 4.35 -32.17
CA THR A 623 28.15 3.68 -33.45
C THR A 623 26.64 3.68 -33.70
N ASN A 624 26.21 4.15 -34.87
CA ASN A 624 24.83 4.06 -35.35
C ASN A 624 24.78 3.06 -36.52
N ASN A 625 24.16 1.91 -36.29
CA ASN A 625 23.98 0.83 -37.27
C ASN A 625 22.52 0.78 -37.72
N VAL A 626 22.26 1.24 -38.94
CA VAL A 626 20.92 1.20 -39.55
C VAL A 626 20.93 0.17 -40.68
N THR A 627 20.20 -0.94 -40.51
CA THR A 627 20.05 -1.97 -41.55
C THR A 627 18.81 -1.74 -42.44
N GLY A 628 17.88 -0.89 -41.99
CA GLY A 628 16.73 -0.39 -42.75
C GLY A 628 17.04 0.89 -43.54
N GLY A 629 16.02 1.74 -43.75
CA GLY A 629 16.20 3.08 -44.35
C GLY A 629 16.54 4.15 -43.31
N LEU A 630 17.45 5.07 -43.63
CA LEU A 630 17.63 6.32 -42.88
C LEU A 630 16.91 7.44 -43.63
N ASN A 631 15.80 7.92 -43.06
CA ASN A 631 14.95 8.94 -43.67
C ASN A 631 15.04 10.24 -42.85
N ILE A 632 15.36 11.35 -43.52
CA ILE A 632 15.52 12.66 -42.88
C ILE A 632 14.62 13.65 -43.61
N GLY A 633 13.62 14.22 -42.92
CA GLY A 633 12.72 15.22 -43.48
C GLY A 633 11.80 14.71 -44.60
N ASP A 634 11.36 13.44 -44.55
CA ASP A 634 10.69 12.74 -45.65
C ASP A 634 9.20 13.11 -45.85
N ALA A 635 8.56 13.86 -44.94
CA ALA A 635 7.18 14.30 -45.11
C ALA A 635 6.81 15.64 -44.40
N PRO A 636 7.43 16.78 -44.76
CA PRO A 636 6.91 18.09 -44.35
C PRO A 636 5.51 18.23 -44.95
N SER A 637 4.48 18.03 -44.16
CA SER A 637 3.11 18.00 -44.65
C SER A 637 2.76 19.35 -45.29
N LEU A 638 2.55 19.35 -46.61
CA LEU A 638 1.84 20.40 -47.33
C LEU A 638 0.37 20.34 -46.86
N TYR A 639 0.04 21.09 -45.81
CA TYR A 639 -1.35 21.26 -45.40
C TYR A 639 -2.04 22.23 -46.37
N THR A 640 -2.99 21.74 -47.17
CA THR A 640 -3.96 22.60 -47.84
C THR A 640 -5.05 22.96 -46.84
N ASP A 641 -5.15 24.22 -46.45
CA ASP A 641 -6.36 24.71 -45.80
C ASP A 641 -7.55 24.67 -46.79
N HIS A 642 -8.78 24.78 -46.26
CA HIS A 642 -10.00 24.85 -47.08
C HIS A 642 -10.02 26.04 -48.07
N ASN A 643 -9.00 26.92 -48.05
CA ASN A 643 -8.87 28.09 -48.92
C ASN A 643 -7.76 27.95 -49.97
N GLY A 644 -7.06 26.81 -50.05
CA GLY A 644 -6.08 26.51 -51.11
C GLY A 644 -4.75 27.27 -51.01
N PHE A 645 -4.38 27.82 -49.84
CA PHE A 645 -3.06 28.43 -49.66
C PHE A 645 -2.03 27.42 -49.14
N ARG A 646 -0.88 27.35 -49.83
CA ARG A 646 0.27 26.51 -49.44
C ARG A 646 1.22 27.33 -48.57
N TYR A 647 1.41 26.91 -47.33
CA TYR A 647 2.56 27.31 -46.51
C TYR A 647 3.49 26.10 -46.39
N GLY A 648 4.69 26.20 -46.94
CA GLY A 648 5.78 25.32 -46.55
C GLY A 648 6.52 26.00 -45.41
N GLU A 649 6.55 25.39 -44.23
CA GLU A 649 7.61 25.69 -43.28
C GLU A 649 8.88 25.00 -43.78
N PRO A 650 10.05 25.66 -43.79
CA PRO A 650 11.30 24.99 -44.11
C PRO A 650 11.61 23.97 -43.01
N GLY A 651 11.88 22.72 -43.42
CA GLY A 651 12.44 21.70 -42.54
C GLY A 651 13.93 21.85 -42.28
#